data_AF-A0AAX0QR46-F1
#
_entry.id   AF-A0AAX0QR46-F1
#
_cell.length_a   1.000
_cell.length_b   1.000
_cell.length_c   1.000
_cell.angle_alpha   90.00
_cell.angle_beta   90.00
_cell.angle_gamma   90.00
#
_symmetry.space_group_name_H-M   'P 1'
#
loop_
_entity.id
_entity.type
_entity.pdbx_description
1 polymer ?
#
loop_
_entity_poly.entity_id
_entity_poly.type
_entity_poly.pdbx_seq_one_letter_code
_entity_poly.pdbx_strand_id
1 'polypeptide(L)'
;AGQGNYAAANSTLDALAEKWSNNNENVLSIQWGAWSDGGMAERHSATNYSEEIGFGSISNELGTQMIEQVIANKLVGVLCFTPINWNKLKLSTQLVSHLANTTSQSVVNRSKSKEGITNMTVEWTYDEILLKIKESISQFLTPDQELNLDTSFMESGLSSLDLVQFRQKLLEVFQGFVKLPAHFAFNYPNIEDVANHIYDQLSERNLIKIKNSKNGWNLLKNTDEGNPIFLLGGVVGSAEDTFGRISDNLQNPVYAYMPVIPAEVNIDKNNINIIAENLKEKLLEINSSDNITIGGLSFGATLAIELSLILEREGYKVNLILFDPRHIPPYVAPEDPAPFEILSEHYIPSARIKNKVKIIQTEEVFKENQSELMKESSRGFQNNEEVLKKTKEICTNLEIVKSKGHHFNLLYKHAEFVAKEINKVMTQEEKINEPIAVIGTACRLPGDVSSTEEFWEMLKEHKDCVTDVPRSRFDIENVYSDNINAIGKSYTKKGAFMSNVEYFDFKFFNISLKEAKTMDPQQRILLEVAYEAFYNAGYTKELLRGSDTSVHIGMANDDWRTMKENKDINTPYFGSSVANSIASNRLSYILGLNGPSMTIDTACSSSLVAIDLAVEKLRSGKVSKALVGGVNIMLHPRSYIGCCA
;
A
#
# COMPACT_ATOMS: atom_id res chain seq x y z
N ALA A 1 19.93 -2.83 13.61
CA ALA A 1 18.63 -2.62 14.28
C ALA A 1 18.88 -1.88 15.59
N GLY A 2 18.34 -0.67 15.78
CA GLY A 2 18.55 0.13 17.01
C GLY A 2 18.30 1.63 16.86
N GLN A 3 18.63 2.22 15.71
CA GLN A 3 18.54 3.67 15.48
C GLN A 3 17.08 4.20 15.40
N GLY A 4 16.14 3.38 14.93
CA GLY A 4 14.72 3.77 14.85
C GLY A 4 14.09 4.07 16.22
N ASN A 5 14.54 3.38 17.28
CA ASN A 5 14.05 3.61 18.63
C ASN A 5 14.59 4.93 19.21
N TYR A 6 15.85 5.27 18.89
CA TYR A 6 16.44 6.56 19.27
C TYR A 6 15.78 7.72 18.53
N ALA A 7 15.51 7.57 17.22
CA ALA A 7 14.80 8.59 16.45
C ALA A 7 13.40 8.87 17.02
N ALA A 8 12.62 7.83 17.34
CA ALA A 8 11.29 7.99 17.92
C ALA A 8 11.33 8.64 19.33
N ALA A 9 12.29 8.25 20.17
CA ALA A 9 12.48 8.84 21.49
C ALA A 9 12.91 10.32 21.39
N ASN A 10 13.86 10.64 20.51
CA ASN A 10 14.36 12.01 20.32
C ASN A 10 13.30 12.93 19.71
N SER A 11 12.50 12.46 18.73
CA SER A 11 11.39 13.25 18.19
C SER A 11 10.31 13.56 19.24
N THR A 12 10.14 12.69 20.25
CA THR A 12 9.24 12.96 21.38
C THR A 12 9.79 14.07 22.28
N LEU A 13 11.11 14.09 22.52
CA LEU A 13 11.77 15.16 23.28
C LEU A 13 11.76 16.50 22.53
N ASP A 14 11.94 16.48 21.22
CA ASP A 14 11.85 17.68 20.36
C ASP A 14 10.44 18.30 20.42
N ALA A 15 9.40 17.49 20.26
CA ALA A 15 8.02 17.94 20.35
C ALA A 15 7.65 18.47 21.75
N LEU A 16 8.23 17.87 22.80
CA LEU A 16 8.04 18.33 24.19
C LEU A 16 8.72 19.69 24.41
N ALA A 17 9.95 19.86 23.92
CA ALA A 17 10.68 21.12 24.02
C ALA A 17 10.01 22.24 23.23
N GLU A 18 9.51 21.96 22.02
CA GLU A 18 8.73 22.92 21.22
C GLU A 18 7.43 23.32 21.93
N LYS A 19 6.70 22.36 22.50
CA LYS A 19 5.47 22.62 23.25
C LYS A 19 5.71 23.47 24.50
N TRP A 20 6.76 23.20 25.26
CA TRP A 20 7.09 23.96 26.47
C TRP A 20 7.67 25.33 26.15
N SER A 21 8.48 25.45 25.10
CA SER A 21 8.96 26.74 24.58
C SER A 21 7.81 27.64 24.11
N ASN A 22 6.79 27.08 23.45
CA ASN A 22 5.58 27.82 23.07
C ASN A 22 4.71 28.29 24.26
N ASN A 23 4.93 27.73 25.46
CA ASN A 23 4.27 28.16 26.69
C ASN A 23 5.15 29.12 27.53
N ASN A 24 6.16 29.76 26.91
CA ASN A 24 7.15 30.63 27.56
C ASN A 24 8.02 29.94 28.64
N GLU A 25 8.14 28.61 28.60
CA GLU A 25 9.12 27.90 29.42
C GLU A 25 10.46 27.80 28.69
N ASN A 26 11.57 27.98 29.42
CA ASN A 26 12.92 27.94 28.83
C ASN A 26 13.41 26.50 28.68
N VAL A 27 12.82 25.78 27.72
CA VAL A 27 13.17 24.40 27.40
C VAL A 27 13.77 24.32 26.01
N LEU A 28 14.87 23.58 25.91
CA LEU A 28 15.65 23.43 24.69
C LEU A 28 15.91 21.94 24.44
N SER A 29 15.70 21.49 23.21
CA SER A 29 16.19 20.20 22.73
C SER A 29 17.40 20.41 21.81
N ILE A 30 18.45 19.62 22.01
CA ILE A 30 19.66 19.68 21.17
C ILE A 30 19.89 18.32 20.52
N GLN A 31 19.80 18.30 19.19
CA GLN A 31 20.17 17.18 18.35
C GLN A 31 21.67 17.21 18.08
N TRP A 32 22.38 16.23 18.60
CA TRP A 32 23.82 16.09 18.42
C TRP A 32 24.17 15.17 17.25
N GLY A 33 25.09 15.61 16.40
CA GLY A 33 25.80 14.75 15.45
C GLY A 33 26.71 13.73 16.14
N ALA A 34 27.45 12.95 15.35
CA ALA A 34 28.32 11.90 15.87
C ALA A 34 29.47 12.47 16.72
N TRP A 35 29.72 11.92 17.92
CA TRP A 35 30.82 12.34 18.81
C TRP A 35 32.09 11.52 18.55
N SER A 36 33.25 12.17 18.54
CA SER A 36 34.56 11.54 18.25
C SER A 36 35.26 10.95 19.49
N ASP A 37 35.02 11.51 20.68
CA ASP A 37 35.85 11.26 21.86
C ASP A 37 35.18 10.31 22.89
N GLY A 38 34.14 9.60 22.46
CA GLY A 38 33.46 8.57 23.24
C GLY A 38 32.07 8.18 22.70
N GLY A 39 31.63 6.95 23.00
CA GLY A 39 30.27 6.46 22.74
C GLY A 39 30.15 5.36 21.67
N MET A 40 28.92 5.06 21.23
CA MET A 40 28.64 4.00 20.25
C MET A 40 29.25 4.26 18.85
N ALA A 41 29.61 5.52 18.54
CA ALA A 41 30.25 5.91 17.29
C ALA A 41 31.76 5.57 17.24
N GLU A 42 32.42 5.49 18.39
CA GLU A 42 33.84 5.11 18.51
C GLU A 42 34.07 3.63 18.17
N ARG A 43 33.04 2.78 18.32
CA ARG A 43 33.11 1.33 18.11
C ARG A 43 32.73 0.86 16.70
N HIS A 44 32.29 1.76 15.82
CA HIS A 44 31.83 1.42 14.47
C HIS A 44 32.50 2.29 13.41
N SER A 45 32.88 1.69 12.28
CA SER A 45 33.41 2.31 11.06
C SER A 45 32.49 3.34 10.37
N ALA A 46 31.42 3.78 11.05
CA ALA A 46 30.43 4.74 10.58
C ALA A 46 30.97 6.19 10.53
N THR A 47 31.99 6.52 11.34
CA THR A 47 32.67 7.82 11.30
C THR A 47 33.41 8.03 9.99
N ASN A 48 34.09 7.00 9.46
CA ASN A 48 34.83 7.09 8.20
C ASN A 48 33.93 7.40 6.99
N TYR A 49 32.77 6.73 6.89
CA TYR A 49 31.82 7.00 5.80
C TYR A 49 31.18 8.39 5.92
N SER A 50 30.82 8.81 7.14
CA SER A 50 30.25 10.14 7.41
C SER A 50 31.20 11.26 6.98
N GLU A 51 32.49 11.13 7.30
CA GLU A 51 33.52 12.10 6.93
C GLU A 51 33.82 12.11 5.42
N GLU A 52 33.76 10.95 4.76
CA GLU A 52 33.94 10.83 3.30
C GLU A 52 32.85 11.55 2.51
N ILE A 53 31.62 11.59 3.03
CA ILE A 53 30.49 12.30 2.41
C ILE A 53 30.29 13.72 2.95
N GLY A 54 31.17 14.21 3.83
CA GLY A 54 31.24 15.60 4.27
C GLY A 54 30.61 15.95 5.63
N PHE A 55 30.15 14.98 6.42
CA PHE A 55 29.69 15.21 7.80
C PHE A 55 30.79 14.82 8.81
N GLY A 56 31.30 15.81 9.54
CA GLY A 56 32.35 15.62 10.55
C GLY A 56 31.81 15.21 11.92
N SER A 57 32.74 14.86 12.82
CA SER A 57 32.45 14.45 14.19
C SER A 57 32.66 15.57 15.22
N ILE A 58 31.94 15.50 16.33
CA ILE A 58 31.97 16.47 17.44
C ILE A 58 32.95 15.98 18.51
N SER A 59 33.99 16.76 18.78
CA SER A 59 34.89 16.53 19.91
C SER A 59 34.27 17.06 21.21
N ASN A 60 34.76 16.59 22.37
CA ASN A 60 34.30 17.06 23.68
C ASN A 60 34.53 18.56 23.86
N GLU A 61 35.64 19.10 23.34
CA GLU A 61 35.94 20.53 23.38
C GLU A 61 34.94 21.31 22.54
N LEU A 62 34.64 20.85 21.32
CA LEU A 62 33.69 21.51 20.42
C LEU A 62 32.27 21.45 20.99
N GLY A 63 31.85 20.30 21.53
CA GLY A 63 30.55 20.13 22.17
C GLY A 63 30.38 21.06 23.39
N THR A 64 31.41 21.19 24.22
CA THR A 64 31.40 22.08 25.39
C THR A 64 31.26 23.55 24.99
N GLN A 65 32.02 24.00 23.99
CA GLN A 65 31.92 25.37 23.47
C GLN A 65 30.53 25.68 22.91
N MET A 66 29.89 24.71 22.24
CA MET A 66 28.52 24.90 21.72
C MET A 66 27.49 25.04 22.84
N ILE A 67 27.61 24.26 23.92
CA ILE A 67 26.72 24.39 25.09
C ILE A 67 26.89 25.78 25.73
N GLU A 68 28.12 26.27 25.89
CA GLU A 68 28.38 27.61 26.43
C GLU A 68 27.72 28.71 25.57
N GLN A 69 27.82 28.61 24.24
CA GLN A 69 27.19 29.54 23.30
C GLN A 69 25.66 29.50 23.36
N VAL A 70 25.09 28.31 23.46
CA VAL A 70 23.63 28.11 23.58
C VAL A 70 23.10 28.77 24.85
N ILE A 71 23.79 28.58 25.98
CA ILE A 71 23.42 29.17 27.27
C ILE A 71 23.58 30.70 27.24
N ALA A 72 24.69 31.21 26.72
CA ALA A 72 24.99 32.64 26.68
C ALA A 72 23.98 33.42 25.82
N ASN A 73 23.53 32.84 24.71
CA ASN A 73 22.62 33.49 23.76
C ASN A 73 21.13 33.23 24.05
N LYS A 74 20.80 32.48 25.12
CA LYS A 74 19.41 32.15 25.53
C LYS A 74 18.56 31.61 24.36
N LEU A 75 19.13 30.70 23.58
CA LEU A 75 18.42 30.08 22.47
C LEU A 75 17.28 29.20 23.00
N VAL A 76 16.18 29.12 22.24
CA VAL A 76 14.98 28.34 22.57
C VAL A 76 14.56 27.45 21.40
N GLY A 77 13.86 26.33 21.68
CA GLY A 77 13.37 25.40 20.66
C GLY A 77 14.26 24.17 20.43
N VAL A 78 14.33 23.71 19.17
CA VAL A 78 15.11 22.53 18.76
C VAL A 78 16.33 22.97 17.95
N LEU A 79 17.53 22.65 18.42
CA LEU A 79 18.79 22.98 17.76
C LEU A 79 19.47 21.72 17.25
N CYS A 80 20.17 21.83 16.12
CA CYS A 80 21.01 20.75 15.60
C CYS A 80 22.46 21.22 15.50
N PHE A 81 23.38 20.43 16.06
CA PHE A 81 24.81 20.66 15.93
C PHE A 81 25.46 19.49 15.22
N THR A 82 26.01 19.74 14.03
CA THR A 82 26.86 18.80 13.32
C THR A 82 27.93 19.55 12.52
N PRO A 83 29.22 19.17 12.62
CA PRO A 83 30.26 19.73 11.78
C PRO A 83 30.05 19.30 10.33
N ILE A 84 30.20 20.22 9.37
CA ILE A 84 30.05 19.95 7.94
C ILE A 84 31.28 20.44 7.20
N ASN A 85 31.91 19.55 6.43
CA ASN A 85 32.93 19.88 5.44
C ASN A 85 32.26 20.06 4.08
N TRP A 86 31.89 21.31 3.78
CA TRP A 86 31.18 21.69 2.55
C TRP A 86 31.93 21.31 1.26
N ASN A 87 33.26 21.23 1.29
CA ASN A 87 34.07 20.85 0.13
C ASN A 87 34.03 19.35 -0.19
N LYS A 88 33.72 18.52 0.82
CA LYS A 88 33.57 17.07 0.67
C LYS A 88 32.12 16.63 0.61
N LEU A 89 31.17 17.55 0.85
CA LEU A 89 29.76 17.24 0.96
C LEU A 89 29.19 16.75 -0.38
N LYS A 90 29.03 15.43 -0.52
CA LYS A 90 28.48 14.78 -1.73
C LYS A 90 27.02 14.37 -1.49
N LEU A 91 26.15 15.36 -1.27
CA LEU A 91 24.71 15.15 -1.18
C LEU A 91 24.01 15.73 -2.40
N SER A 92 23.38 14.89 -3.21
CA SER A 92 22.51 15.31 -4.31
C SER A 92 21.10 15.62 -3.80
N THR A 93 20.96 16.65 -2.98
CA THR A 93 19.64 17.17 -2.55
C THR A 93 19.56 18.67 -2.80
N GLN A 94 18.38 19.17 -3.19
CA GLN A 94 18.17 20.58 -3.55
C GLN A 94 18.52 21.56 -2.41
N LEU A 95 18.36 21.15 -1.15
CA LEU A 95 18.66 21.95 0.04
C LEU A 95 20.17 22.28 0.15
N VAL A 96 21.03 21.30 -0.17
CA VAL A 96 22.49 21.46 -0.09
C VAL A 96 23.01 22.34 -1.22
N SER A 97 22.45 22.24 -2.43
CA SER A 97 22.78 23.14 -3.54
C SER A 97 22.39 24.61 -3.27
N HIS A 98 21.32 24.83 -2.49
CA HIS A 98 20.90 26.18 -2.10
C HIS A 98 21.86 26.80 -1.08
N LEU A 99 22.29 26.01 -0.08
CA LEU A 99 23.25 26.44 0.94
C LEU A 99 24.67 26.64 0.38
N ALA A 100 25.11 25.79 -0.54
CA ALA A 100 26.40 25.92 -1.23
C ALA A 100 26.47 27.18 -2.12
N ASN A 101 25.35 27.59 -2.73
CA ASN A 101 25.27 28.80 -3.54
C ASN A 101 25.34 30.09 -2.72
N THR A 102 24.88 30.08 -1.45
CA THR A 102 25.03 31.24 -0.55
C THR A 102 26.48 31.55 -0.20
N THR A 103 27.40 30.60 -0.32
CA THR A 103 28.84 30.80 -0.11
C THR A 103 29.60 31.27 -1.35
N SER A 104 29.02 31.19 -2.55
CA SER A 104 29.71 31.49 -3.82
C SER A 104 29.36 32.84 -4.44
N GLN A 105 28.73 33.75 -3.69
CA GLN A 105 28.34 35.09 -4.17
C GLN A 105 29.51 36.08 -4.38
N SER A 106 30.71 35.57 -4.69
CA SER A 106 31.76 36.40 -5.25
C SER A 106 32.40 35.71 -6.45
N VAL A 107 32.43 36.45 -7.55
CA VAL A 107 33.35 36.34 -8.69
C VAL A 107 32.81 35.55 -9.91
N VAL A 108 32.38 36.33 -10.92
CA VAL A 108 32.58 36.20 -12.39
C VAL A 108 31.34 36.05 -13.30
N ASN A 109 31.08 37.14 -14.04
CA ASN A 109 30.35 37.27 -15.31
C ASN A 109 30.93 36.44 -16.48
N ARG A 110 30.09 35.92 -17.40
CA ARG A 110 30.23 36.12 -18.88
C ARG A 110 29.11 35.45 -19.74
N SER A 111 28.28 36.31 -20.35
CA SER A 111 27.87 36.43 -21.78
C SER A 111 27.62 35.24 -22.75
N LYS A 112 26.39 35.26 -23.32
CA LYS A 112 25.92 35.06 -24.73
C LYS A 112 26.17 33.74 -25.49
N SER A 113 25.11 33.15 -26.06
CA SER A 113 24.74 33.25 -27.50
C SER A 113 23.52 32.36 -27.87
N LYS A 114 22.72 32.83 -28.85
CA LYS A 114 21.63 32.12 -29.54
C LYS A 114 22.21 31.52 -30.83
N GLU A 115 21.91 30.26 -31.14
CA GLU A 115 21.95 29.74 -32.51
C GLU A 115 20.96 28.57 -32.64
N GLY A 116 20.24 28.52 -33.77
CA GLY A 116 19.19 27.55 -34.08
C GLY A 116 19.72 26.28 -34.76
N ILE A 117 18.96 25.20 -34.69
CA ILE A 117 19.22 23.95 -35.42
C ILE A 117 17.98 23.55 -36.22
N THR A 118 18.22 23.36 -37.51
CA THR A 118 17.33 22.90 -38.59
C THR A 118 17.03 21.39 -38.50
N ASN A 119 15.78 21.00 -38.80
CA ASN A 119 15.32 19.60 -38.87
C ASN A 119 15.87 18.86 -40.11
N MET A 120 16.58 17.75 -39.88
CA MET A 120 16.86 16.71 -40.88
C MET A 120 16.44 15.36 -40.26
N THR A 121 15.50 14.64 -40.88
CA THR A 121 15.05 13.31 -40.43
C THR A 121 15.91 12.22 -41.06
N VAL A 122 16.64 11.48 -40.22
CA VAL A 122 17.36 10.26 -40.63
C VAL A 122 16.51 9.06 -40.23
N GLU A 123 16.14 8.21 -41.19
CA GLU A 123 15.53 6.91 -40.91
C GLU A 123 16.63 5.94 -40.48
N TRP A 124 16.42 5.23 -39.36
CA TRP A 124 17.38 4.29 -38.78
C TRP A 124 16.90 2.86 -39.01
N THR A 125 17.74 2.02 -39.60
CA THR A 125 17.49 0.57 -39.67
C THR A 125 17.92 -0.14 -38.38
N TYR A 126 17.34 -1.31 -38.09
CA TYR A 126 17.68 -2.10 -36.89
C TYR A 126 19.18 -2.45 -36.86
N ASP A 127 19.75 -2.81 -38.01
CA ASP A 127 21.18 -3.14 -38.14
C ASP A 127 22.10 -1.94 -37.87
N GLU A 128 21.70 -0.73 -38.30
CA GLU A 128 22.44 0.51 -38.00
C GLU A 128 22.39 0.87 -36.51
N ILE A 129 21.25 0.66 -35.87
CA ILE A 129 21.08 0.87 -34.42
C ILE A 129 21.98 -0.12 -33.65
N LEU A 130 21.93 -1.40 -34.00
CA LEU A 130 22.78 -2.44 -33.42
C LEU A 130 24.27 -2.10 -33.56
N LEU A 131 24.70 -1.64 -34.73
CA LEU A 131 26.08 -1.23 -34.97
C LEU A 131 26.49 -0.08 -34.03
N LYS A 132 25.64 0.93 -33.87
CA LYS A 132 25.90 2.08 -32.99
C LYS A 132 25.91 1.73 -31.50
N ILE A 133 25.07 0.78 -31.09
CA ILE A 133 25.08 0.26 -29.73
C ILE A 133 26.39 -0.49 -29.47
N LYS A 134 26.81 -1.37 -30.40
CA LYS A 134 28.08 -2.10 -30.32
C LYS A 134 29.30 -1.17 -30.25
N GLU A 135 29.36 -0.15 -31.10
CA GLU A 135 30.42 0.88 -31.05
C GLU A 135 30.44 1.60 -29.70
N SER A 136 29.27 1.92 -29.15
CA SER A 136 29.13 2.67 -27.90
C SER A 136 29.55 1.87 -26.67
N ILE A 137 29.32 0.54 -26.67
CA ILE A 137 29.67 -0.34 -25.55
C ILE A 137 31.12 -0.82 -25.60
N SER A 138 31.72 -0.90 -26.79
CA SER A 138 33.05 -1.49 -27.02
C SER A 138 34.17 -0.89 -26.15
N GLN A 139 34.07 0.40 -25.80
CA GLN A 139 35.07 1.10 -24.99
C GLN A 139 35.11 0.68 -23.51
N PHE A 140 34.11 -0.06 -23.05
CA PHE A 140 33.99 -0.52 -21.66
C PHE A 140 34.34 -2.00 -21.50
N LEU A 141 34.74 -2.66 -22.60
CA LEU A 141 35.04 -4.09 -22.65
C LEU A 141 36.54 -4.32 -22.84
N THR A 142 37.01 -5.51 -22.45
CA THR A 142 38.41 -5.89 -22.68
C THR A 142 38.63 -6.32 -24.14
N PRO A 143 39.85 -6.14 -24.71
CA PRO A 143 40.11 -6.36 -26.15
C PRO A 143 39.78 -7.76 -26.68
N ASP A 144 39.78 -8.77 -25.80
CA ASP A 144 39.58 -10.19 -26.15
C ASP A 144 38.15 -10.68 -25.84
N GLN A 145 37.23 -9.79 -25.48
CA GLN A 145 35.89 -10.14 -25.02
C GLN A 145 34.89 -10.16 -26.18
N GLU A 146 34.39 -11.35 -26.52
CA GLU A 146 33.40 -11.52 -27.59
C GLU A 146 32.01 -11.06 -27.14
N LEU A 147 31.41 -10.12 -27.89
CA LEU A 147 30.11 -9.51 -27.58
C LEU A 147 28.96 -10.39 -28.08
N ASN A 148 28.31 -11.11 -27.16
CA ASN A 148 27.09 -11.84 -27.45
C ASN A 148 25.86 -10.94 -27.20
N LEU A 149 24.91 -10.93 -28.14
CA LEU A 149 23.78 -9.99 -28.17
C LEU A 149 22.81 -10.17 -27.00
N ASP A 150 22.67 -11.41 -26.53
CA ASP A 150 21.64 -11.81 -25.56
C ASP A 150 22.20 -11.87 -24.13
N THR A 151 23.52 -11.68 -23.98
CA THR A 151 24.18 -11.76 -22.68
C THR A 151 23.95 -10.47 -21.91
N SER A 152 23.54 -10.62 -20.65
CA SER A 152 23.28 -9.48 -19.76
C SER A 152 24.54 -8.61 -19.63
N PHE A 153 24.36 -7.29 -19.58
CA PHE A 153 25.46 -6.36 -19.41
C PHE A 153 26.25 -6.61 -18.12
N MET A 154 25.57 -7.05 -17.05
CA MET A 154 26.19 -7.38 -15.77
C MET A 154 27.01 -8.67 -15.84
N GLU A 155 26.53 -9.67 -16.60
CA GLU A 155 27.26 -10.93 -16.85
C GLU A 155 28.47 -10.71 -17.77
N SER A 156 28.38 -9.71 -18.64
CA SER A 156 29.49 -9.25 -19.50
C SER A 156 30.56 -8.45 -18.73
N GLY A 157 30.41 -8.30 -17.41
CA GLY A 157 31.42 -7.67 -16.54
C GLY A 157 31.34 -6.14 -16.45
N LEU A 158 30.27 -5.51 -16.97
CA LEU A 158 30.09 -4.06 -16.87
C LEU A 158 29.64 -3.68 -15.45
N SER A 159 30.34 -2.73 -14.84
CA SER A 159 29.95 -2.19 -13.54
C SER A 159 28.77 -1.22 -13.67
N SER A 160 28.10 -0.93 -12.55
CA SER A 160 27.01 0.06 -12.52
C SER A 160 27.45 1.45 -12.95
N LEU A 161 28.74 1.79 -12.84
CA LEU A 161 29.29 3.06 -13.33
C LEU A 161 29.48 3.05 -14.86
N ASP A 162 29.95 1.94 -15.41
CA ASP A 162 30.13 1.76 -16.86
C ASP A 162 28.79 1.87 -17.59
N LEU A 163 27.74 1.31 -17.00
CA LEU A 163 26.36 1.41 -17.53
C LEU A 163 25.84 2.85 -17.55
N VAL A 164 26.16 3.66 -16.54
CA VAL A 164 25.77 5.08 -16.52
C VAL A 164 26.48 5.86 -17.63
N GLN A 165 27.76 5.59 -17.87
CA GLN A 165 28.53 6.23 -18.95
C GLN A 165 28.07 5.74 -20.33
N PHE A 166 27.84 4.44 -20.48
CA PHE A 166 27.33 3.82 -21.71
C PHE A 166 25.97 4.40 -22.12
N ARG A 167 25.04 4.53 -21.17
CA ARG A 167 23.76 5.23 -21.36
C ARG A 167 23.94 6.62 -21.95
N GLN A 168 24.87 7.37 -21.38
CA GLN A 168 25.05 8.77 -21.72
C GLN A 168 25.56 8.92 -23.14
N LYS A 169 26.43 7.99 -23.57
CA LYS A 169 26.90 7.89 -24.94
C LYS A 169 25.80 7.50 -25.93
N LEU A 170 24.93 6.55 -25.59
CA LEU A 170 23.77 6.21 -26.44
C LEU A 170 22.84 7.42 -26.64
N LEU A 171 22.59 8.20 -25.58
CA LEU A 171 21.78 9.43 -25.66
C LEU A 171 22.43 10.51 -26.52
N GLU A 172 23.76 10.61 -26.51
CA GLU A 172 24.52 11.48 -27.41
C GLU A 172 24.46 11.03 -28.86
N VAL A 173 24.61 9.73 -29.12
CA VAL A 173 24.57 9.15 -30.48
C VAL A 173 23.20 9.35 -31.14
N PHE A 174 22.11 9.12 -30.39
CA PHE A 174 20.74 9.27 -30.91
C PHE A 174 20.13 10.65 -30.63
N GLN A 175 20.94 11.65 -30.28
CA GLN A 175 20.66 13.10 -30.25
C GLN A 175 19.22 13.52 -29.89
N GLY A 176 18.68 13.01 -28.78
CA GLY A 176 17.34 13.36 -28.29
C GLY A 176 16.15 12.72 -29.02
N PHE A 177 16.39 11.92 -30.06
CA PHE A 177 15.37 11.08 -30.71
C PHE A 177 15.00 9.86 -29.87
N VAL A 178 15.91 9.44 -28.98
CA VAL A 178 15.77 8.27 -28.10
C VAL A 178 15.82 8.71 -26.65
N LYS A 179 14.94 8.15 -25.83
CA LYS A 179 14.96 8.34 -24.38
C LYS A 179 15.37 7.05 -23.69
N LEU A 180 16.44 7.12 -22.89
CA LEU A 180 16.91 6.03 -22.04
C LEU A 180 16.93 6.47 -20.56
N PRO A 181 16.22 5.78 -19.66
CA PRO A 181 16.19 6.12 -18.23
C PRO A 181 17.53 5.85 -17.54
N ALA A 182 17.80 6.49 -16.39
CA ALA A 182 19.08 6.34 -15.68
C ALA A 182 19.44 4.89 -15.29
N HIS A 183 18.43 4.03 -15.17
CA HIS A 183 18.52 2.60 -14.88
C HIS A 183 18.19 1.73 -16.11
N PHE A 184 18.40 2.24 -17.33
CA PHE A 184 18.01 1.55 -18.58
C PHE A 184 18.55 0.11 -18.66
N ALA A 185 19.75 -0.16 -18.18
CA ALA A 185 20.36 -1.49 -18.20
C ALA A 185 19.66 -2.52 -17.29
N PHE A 186 18.74 -2.09 -16.42
CA PHE A 186 17.83 -3.00 -15.69
C PHE A 186 16.52 -3.25 -16.44
N ASN A 187 16.11 -2.29 -17.26
CA ASN A 187 14.88 -2.38 -18.06
C ASN A 187 15.14 -3.10 -19.40
N TYR A 188 16.35 -2.97 -19.92
CA TYR A 188 16.84 -3.52 -21.18
C TYR A 188 18.21 -4.16 -20.89
N PRO A 189 18.24 -5.42 -20.42
CA PRO A 189 19.43 -6.00 -19.80
C PRO A 189 20.55 -6.41 -20.76
N ASN A 190 20.31 -6.51 -22.06
CA ASN A 190 21.31 -6.88 -23.05
C ASN A 190 21.28 -5.96 -24.30
N ILE A 191 22.18 -6.19 -25.26
CA ILE A 191 22.31 -5.36 -26.47
C ILE A 191 21.04 -5.45 -27.33
N GLU A 192 20.46 -6.63 -27.44
CA GLU A 192 19.25 -6.86 -28.23
C GLU A 192 18.05 -6.11 -27.64
N ASP A 193 17.85 -6.14 -26.33
CA ASP A 193 16.75 -5.43 -25.64
C ASP A 193 16.87 -3.91 -25.79
N VAL A 194 18.10 -3.37 -25.71
CA VAL A 194 18.34 -1.94 -25.96
C VAL A 194 18.10 -1.60 -27.43
N ALA A 195 18.53 -2.46 -28.36
CA ALA A 195 18.31 -2.25 -29.80
C ALA A 195 16.83 -2.28 -30.15
N ASN A 196 16.07 -3.26 -29.64
CA ASN A 196 14.62 -3.35 -29.80
C ASN A 196 13.92 -2.14 -29.22
N HIS A 197 14.24 -1.72 -27.99
CA HIS A 197 13.61 -0.56 -27.39
C HIS A 197 13.88 0.75 -28.15
N ILE A 198 15.10 0.92 -28.67
CA ILE A 198 15.46 2.07 -29.50
C ILE A 198 14.76 2.00 -30.85
N TYR A 199 14.71 0.82 -31.47
CA TYR A 199 14.01 0.60 -32.72
C TYR A 199 12.50 0.85 -32.56
N ASP A 200 11.87 0.39 -31.49
CA ASP A 200 10.46 0.65 -31.17
C ASP A 200 10.21 2.15 -31.02
N GLN A 201 11.03 2.89 -30.28
CA GLN A 201 10.89 4.34 -30.16
C GLN A 201 11.03 5.08 -31.51
N LEU A 202 11.88 4.55 -32.39
CA LEU A 202 12.11 5.13 -33.71
C LEU A 202 11.08 4.65 -34.75
N SER A 203 10.43 3.50 -34.54
CA SER A 203 9.46 2.86 -35.44
C SER A 203 7.98 3.10 -35.05
N GLU A 204 7.67 3.33 -33.77
CA GLU A 204 6.33 3.73 -33.26
C GLU A 204 5.85 5.05 -33.89
N ARG A 205 6.78 5.89 -34.39
CA ARG A 205 6.43 7.08 -35.17
C ARG A 205 5.87 6.77 -36.56
N ASN A 206 6.03 5.56 -37.08
CA ASN A 206 5.45 5.10 -38.35
C ASN A 206 4.04 4.47 -38.20
N LEU A 207 3.56 4.21 -36.98
CA LEU A 207 2.30 3.50 -36.71
C LEU A 207 1.10 4.40 -36.38
N ILE A 208 1.24 5.72 -36.49
CA ILE A 208 0.14 6.69 -36.33
C ILE A 208 -0.79 6.63 -37.55
N LYS A 209 -1.59 5.55 -37.67
CA LYS A 209 -2.77 5.44 -38.53
C LYS A 209 -3.53 4.14 -38.18
N ILE A 210 -4.56 4.22 -37.34
CA ILE A 210 -5.86 3.56 -37.50
C ILE A 210 -6.86 4.27 -36.57
N LYS A 211 -7.86 4.93 -37.18
CA LYS A 211 -9.06 5.47 -36.52
C LYS A 211 -10.09 4.34 -36.40
N ASN A 212 -10.56 4.04 -35.19
CA ASN A 212 -11.82 3.33 -34.96
C ASN A 212 -12.61 4.06 -33.86
N SER A 213 -13.25 5.17 -34.23
CA SER A 213 -14.27 5.79 -33.38
C SER A 213 -15.61 5.11 -33.66
N LYS A 214 -16.31 4.65 -32.62
CA LYS A 214 -17.69 4.16 -32.71
C LYS A 214 -18.59 5.19 -32.04
N ASN A 215 -19.49 5.78 -32.81
CA ASN A 215 -20.50 6.73 -32.33
C ASN A 215 -19.92 7.91 -31.53
N GLY A 216 -18.70 8.34 -31.83
CA GLY A 216 -18.01 9.45 -31.16
C GLY A 216 -17.13 9.03 -29.97
N TRP A 217 -17.23 7.80 -29.47
CA TRP A 217 -16.31 7.23 -28.49
C TRP A 217 -15.15 6.52 -29.19
N ASN A 218 -13.93 6.78 -28.76
CA ASN A 218 -12.72 6.09 -29.20
C ASN A 218 -12.57 4.80 -28.39
N LEU A 219 -12.54 3.66 -29.07
CA LEU A 219 -12.27 2.38 -28.43
C LEU A 219 -10.77 2.25 -28.18
N LEU A 220 -10.36 2.29 -26.92
CA LEU A 220 -8.96 2.15 -26.53
C LEU A 220 -8.57 0.71 -26.29
N LYS A 221 -9.48 -0.07 -25.70
CA LYS A 221 -9.29 -1.50 -25.43
C LYS A 221 -10.59 -2.25 -25.64
N ASN A 222 -10.51 -3.33 -26.43
CA ASN A 222 -11.62 -4.25 -26.63
C ASN A 222 -11.33 -5.56 -25.87
N THR A 223 -12.27 -6.03 -25.07
CA THR A 223 -12.19 -7.34 -24.40
C THR A 223 -13.53 -8.06 -24.53
N ASP A 224 -13.51 -9.39 -24.48
CA ASP A 224 -14.71 -10.22 -24.64
C ASP A 224 -15.56 -10.32 -23.35
N GLU A 225 -15.01 -9.89 -22.21
CA GLU A 225 -15.62 -10.02 -20.88
C GLU A 225 -15.65 -8.67 -20.13
N GLY A 226 -16.77 -8.40 -19.46
CA GLY A 226 -16.93 -7.30 -18.50
C GLY A 226 -17.72 -6.07 -19.00
N ASN A 227 -18.31 -5.33 -18.05
CA ASN A 227 -19.03 -4.08 -18.36
C ASN A 227 -18.06 -2.99 -18.87
N PRO A 228 -18.41 -2.25 -19.95
CA PRO A 228 -17.56 -1.19 -20.47
C PRO A 228 -17.30 -0.06 -19.48
N ILE A 229 -16.10 0.53 -19.57
CA ILE A 229 -15.68 1.72 -18.82
C ILE A 229 -15.62 2.91 -19.79
N PHE A 230 -16.29 4.01 -19.43
CA PHE A 230 -16.34 5.22 -20.24
C PHE A 230 -15.50 6.34 -19.61
N LEU A 231 -14.47 6.82 -20.31
CA LEU A 231 -13.52 7.82 -19.82
C LEU A 231 -13.63 9.14 -20.58
N LEU A 232 -13.86 10.23 -19.87
CA LEU A 232 -14.04 11.57 -20.41
C LEU A 232 -12.79 12.42 -20.15
N GLY A 233 -12.10 12.82 -21.22
CA GLY A 233 -10.86 13.60 -21.14
C GLY A 233 -11.08 15.11 -21.09
N GLY A 234 -9.96 15.84 -21.10
CA GLY A 234 -9.95 17.30 -21.23
C GLY A 234 -10.20 17.78 -22.66
N VAL A 235 -10.12 19.10 -22.87
CA VAL A 235 -10.37 19.74 -24.18
C VAL A 235 -9.19 19.61 -25.15
N VAL A 236 -8.02 19.24 -24.63
CA VAL A 236 -6.74 19.16 -25.36
C VAL A 236 -6.15 17.76 -25.20
N GLY A 237 -5.48 17.27 -26.24
CA GLY A 237 -4.82 15.96 -26.28
C GLY A 237 -5.60 14.91 -27.09
N SER A 238 -5.06 13.68 -27.12
CA SER A 238 -5.70 12.51 -27.73
C SER A 238 -6.22 11.54 -26.66
N ALA A 239 -7.16 10.68 -27.02
CA ALA A 239 -7.71 9.70 -26.10
C ALA A 239 -6.67 8.62 -25.74
N GLU A 240 -5.85 8.23 -26.71
CA GLU A 240 -4.82 7.21 -26.62
C GLU A 240 -3.68 7.66 -25.71
N ASP A 241 -3.18 8.89 -25.90
CA ASP A 241 -2.10 9.38 -25.05
C ASP A 241 -2.59 9.59 -23.61
N THR A 242 -3.84 10.04 -23.45
CA THR A 242 -4.47 10.28 -22.14
C THR A 242 -4.74 8.96 -21.42
N PHE A 243 -5.62 8.12 -21.96
CA PHE A 243 -6.11 6.95 -21.23
C PHE A 243 -5.50 5.63 -21.67
N GLY A 244 -4.65 5.58 -22.71
CA GLY A 244 -4.10 4.34 -23.26
C GLY A 244 -3.42 3.47 -22.19
N ARG A 245 -2.49 4.05 -21.44
CA ARG A 245 -1.78 3.32 -20.35
C ARG A 245 -2.71 2.83 -19.25
N ILE A 246 -3.76 3.59 -18.94
CA ILE A 246 -4.77 3.16 -17.95
C ILE A 246 -5.57 1.99 -18.53
N SER A 247 -5.96 2.09 -19.81
CA SER A 247 -6.73 1.07 -20.51
C SER A 247 -5.99 -0.26 -20.61
N ASP A 248 -4.68 -0.24 -20.88
CA ASP A 248 -3.85 -1.45 -20.96
C ASP A 248 -3.95 -2.30 -19.69
N ASN A 249 -4.05 -1.64 -18.53
CA ASN A 249 -4.09 -2.26 -17.20
C ASN A 249 -5.51 -2.63 -16.71
N LEU A 250 -6.56 -2.23 -17.44
CA LEU A 250 -7.95 -2.56 -17.10
C LEU A 250 -8.39 -3.87 -17.75
N GLN A 251 -9.24 -4.65 -17.10
CA GLN A 251 -9.71 -5.94 -17.65
C GLN A 251 -10.92 -5.79 -18.58
N ASN A 252 -11.61 -4.65 -18.50
CA ASN A 252 -12.86 -4.37 -19.20
C ASN A 252 -12.63 -3.64 -20.54
N PRO A 253 -13.65 -3.60 -21.42
CA PRO A 253 -13.63 -2.73 -22.58
C PRO A 253 -13.53 -1.27 -22.16
N VAL A 254 -12.68 -0.48 -22.81
CA VAL A 254 -12.46 0.93 -22.46
C VAL A 254 -12.77 1.83 -23.65
N TYR A 255 -13.72 2.73 -23.43
CA TYR A 255 -14.11 3.76 -24.39
C TYR A 255 -13.73 5.13 -23.84
N ALA A 256 -13.16 5.98 -24.68
CA ALA A 256 -12.75 7.32 -24.30
C ALA A 256 -13.36 8.40 -25.20
N TYR A 257 -13.68 9.55 -24.63
CA TYR A 257 -14.18 10.71 -25.36
C TYR A 257 -13.38 11.95 -24.99
N MET A 258 -12.86 12.64 -26.01
CA MET A 258 -12.15 13.91 -25.88
C MET A 258 -13.08 15.04 -26.36
N PRO A 259 -13.62 15.88 -25.46
CA PRO A 259 -14.49 16.99 -25.83
C PRO A 259 -13.74 18.04 -26.66
N VAL A 260 -14.40 18.57 -27.69
CA VAL A 260 -13.91 19.71 -28.47
C VAL A 260 -14.76 20.92 -28.09
N ILE A 261 -14.19 21.90 -27.38
CA ILE A 261 -14.86 23.16 -27.09
C ILE A 261 -14.30 24.23 -28.04
N PRO A 262 -15.13 24.87 -28.88
CA PRO A 262 -14.70 26.01 -29.68
C PRO A 262 -14.29 27.17 -28.76
N ALA A 263 -13.18 27.85 -29.06
CA ALA A 263 -12.60 28.92 -28.25
C ALA A 263 -13.57 30.09 -27.93
N GLU A 264 -14.68 30.20 -28.64
CA GLU A 264 -15.68 31.28 -28.52
C GLU A 264 -16.93 30.90 -27.71
N VAL A 265 -17.05 29.65 -27.24
CA VAL A 265 -18.25 29.20 -26.51
C VAL A 265 -18.18 29.65 -25.06
N ASN A 266 -19.05 30.58 -24.69
CA ASN A 266 -19.33 30.89 -23.29
C ASN A 266 -19.91 29.63 -22.62
N ILE A 267 -19.14 29.01 -21.72
CA ILE A 267 -19.49 27.71 -21.15
C ILE A 267 -20.53 27.91 -20.05
N ASP A 268 -21.79 28.05 -20.44
CA ASP A 268 -22.91 28.03 -19.51
C ASP A 268 -23.43 26.59 -19.28
N LYS A 269 -24.33 26.46 -18.31
CA LYS A 269 -24.97 25.18 -17.93
C LYS A 269 -25.72 24.50 -19.09
N ASN A 270 -26.26 25.28 -20.03
CA ASN A 270 -27.06 24.73 -21.12
C ASN A 270 -26.17 23.95 -22.10
N ASN A 271 -24.96 24.43 -22.38
CA ASN A 271 -24.02 23.74 -23.27
C ASN A 271 -23.54 22.39 -22.69
N ILE A 272 -23.23 22.33 -21.39
CA ILE A 272 -22.77 21.10 -20.74
C ILE A 272 -23.86 20.02 -20.73
N ASN A 273 -25.10 20.40 -20.41
CA ASN A 273 -26.22 19.47 -20.38
C ASN A 273 -26.50 18.88 -21.78
N ILE A 274 -26.48 19.71 -22.83
CA ILE A 274 -26.65 19.25 -24.22
C ILE A 274 -25.55 18.25 -24.62
N ILE A 275 -24.30 18.51 -24.25
CA ILE A 275 -23.19 17.59 -24.56
C ILE A 275 -23.37 16.27 -23.79
N ALA A 276 -23.75 16.33 -22.51
CA ALA A 276 -23.97 15.14 -21.69
C ALA A 276 -25.15 14.28 -22.21
N GLU A 277 -26.28 14.90 -22.60
CA GLU A 277 -27.42 14.19 -23.20
C GLU A 277 -27.02 13.48 -24.51
N ASN A 278 -26.29 14.17 -25.39
CA ASN A 278 -25.79 13.55 -26.62
C ASN A 278 -24.85 12.37 -26.34
N LEU A 279 -24.00 12.49 -25.31
CA LEU A 279 -23.09 11.41 -24.91
C LEU A 279 -23.84 10.21 -24.31
N LYS A 280 -24.91 10.46 -23.55
CA LYS A 280 -25.76 9.43 -22.97
C LYS A 280 -26.35 8.51 -24.03
N GLU A 281 -26.98 9.08 -25.07
CA GLU A 281 -27.59 8.29 -26.15
C GLU A 281 -26.56 7.34 -26.77
N LYS A 282 -25.37 7.86 -27.09
CA LYS A 282 -24.25 7.10 -27.66
C LYS A 282 -23.66 6.07 -26.71
N LEU A 283 -23.62 6.37 -25.42
CA LEU A 283 -23.14 5.46 -24.38
C LEU A 283 -24.09 4.25 -24.25
N LEU A 284 -25.39 4.49 -24.23
CA LEU A 284 -26.42 3.44 -24.09
C LEU A 284 -26.53 2.54 -25.33
N GLU A 285 -26.09 3.00 -26.51
CA GLU A 285 -25.92 2.15 -27.69
C GLU A 285 -24.77 1.13 -27.54
N ILE A 286 -23.78 1.44 -26.70
CA ILE A 286 -22.59 0.61 -26.45
C ILE A 286 -22.80 -0.29 -25.23
N ASN A 287 -23.41 0.23 -24.17
CA ASN A 287 -23.56 -0.45 -22.90
C ASN A 287 -24.99 -0.97 -22.68
N SER A 288 -25.11 -2.27 -22.40
CA SER A 288 -26.38 -2.95 -22.14
C SER A 288 -26.69 -3.20 -20.65
N SER A 289 -25.81 -2.77 -19.73
CA SER A 289 -25.93 -2.97 -18.29
C SER A 289 -26.56 -1.77 -17.57
N ASP A 290 -27.38 -2.02 -16.55
CA ASP A 290 -27.93 -0.97 -15.67
C ASP A 290 -26.86 -0.34 -14.74
N ASN A 291 -25.72 -1.01 -14.59
CA ASN A 291 -24.56 -0.53 -13.83
C ASN A 291 -23.51 0.05 -14.78
N ILE A 292 -23.25 1.35 -14.68
CA ILE A 292 -22.38 2.11 -15.60
C ILE A 292 -21.21 2.70 -14.83
N THR A 293 -19.98 2.50 -15.32
CA THR A 293 -18.77 3.13 -14.76
C THR A 293 -18.31 4.28 -15.66
N ILE A 294 -18.22 5.48 -15.08
CA ILE A 294 -17.84 6.70 -15.80
C ILE A 294 -16.64 7.34 -15.10
N GLY A 295 -15.58 7.61 -15.85
CA GLY A 295 -14.39 8.32 -15.40
C GLY A 295 -14.30 9.71 -16.05
N GLY A 296 -13.82 10.72 -15.32
CA GLY A 296 -13.66 12.08 -15.85
C GLY A 296 -12.38 12.78 -15.42
N LEU A 297 -11.72 13.45 -16.36
CA LEU A 297 -10.47 14.21 -16.18
C LEU A 297 -10.67 15.66 -16.61
N SER A 298 -10.27 16.63 -15.78
CA SER A 298 -10.34 18.07 -16.11
C SER A 298 -11.76 18.48 -16.56
N PHE A 299 -11.95 19.10 -17.72
CA PHE A 299 -13.28 19.40 -18.27
C PHE A 299 -14.19 18.16 -18.38
N GLY A 300 -13.62 17.01 -18.72
CA GLY A 300 -14.34 15.73 -18.75
C GLY A 300 -14.91 15.32 -17.40
N ALA A 301 -14.34 15.79 -16.27
CA ALA A 301 -14.92 15.58 -14.95
C ALA A 301 -16.29 16.26 -14.81
N THR A 302 -16.44 17.48 -15.34
CA THR A 302 -17.72 18.20 -15.33
C THR A 302 -18.77 17.49 -16.17
N LEU A 303 -18.39 17.04 -17.37
CA LEU A 303 -19.27 16.23 -18.22
C LEU A 303 -19.64 14.90 -17.56
N ALA A 304 -18.68 14.23 -16.91
CA ALA A 304 -18.92 12.98 -16.21
C ALA A 304 -19.93 13.16 -15.06
N ILE A 305 -19.84 14.27 -14.32
CA ILE A 305 -20.80 14.64 -13.26
C ILE A 305 -22.20 14.82 -13.84
N GLU A 306 -22.37 15.63 -14.89
CA GLU A 306 -23.71 15.89 -15.46
C GLU A 306 -24.29 14.64 -16.11
N LEU A 307 -23.48 13.89 -16.85
CA LEU A 307 -23.88 12.61 -17.43
C LEU A 307 -24.33 11.62 -16.35
N SER A 308 -23.61 11.55 -15.23
CA SER A 308 -24.01 10.71 -14.09
C SER A 308 -25.34 11.15 -13.51
N LEU A 309 -25.58 12.45 -13.34
CA LEU A 309 -26.86 12.97 -12.85
C LEU A 309 -28.04 12.63 -13.77
N ILE A 310 -27.84 12.72 -15.09
CA ILE A 310 -28.87 12.36 -16.06
C ILE A 310 -29.18 10.86 -15.97
N LEU A 311 -28.16 10.02 -16.00
CA LEU A 311 -28.32 8.56 -15.89
C LEU A 311 -28.98 8.13 -14.57
N GLU A 312 -28.60 8.74 -13.45
CA GLU A 312 -29.22 8.45 -12.15
C GLU A 312 -30.71 8.82 -12.11
N ARG A 313 -31.12 9.92 -12.77
CA ARG A 313 -32.53 10.31 -12.87
C ARG A 313 -33.35 9.29 -13.66
N GLU A 314 -32.72 8.65 -14.63
CA GLU A 314 -33.33 7.60 -15.45
C GLU A 314 -33.27 6.21 -14.80
N GLY A 315 -32.69 6.10 -13.61
CA GLY A 315 -32.70 4.88 -12.79
C GLY A 315 -31.45 4.01 -12.89
N TYR A 316 -30.44 4.43 -13.64
CA TYR A 316 -29.16 3.73 -13.74
C TYR A 316 -28.33 3.86 -12.46
N LYS A 317 -27.55 2.84 -12.14
CA LYS A 317 -26.54 2.90 -11.08
C LYS A 317 -25.21 3.32 -11.67
N VAL A 318 -24.69 4.46 -11.23
CA VAL A 318 -23.49 5.05 -11.80
C VAL A 318 -22.35 5.05 -10.79
N ASN A 319 -21.25 4.40 -11.16
CA ASN A 319 -19.98 4.46 -10.45
C ASN A 319 -19.13 5.57 -11.06
N LEU A 320 -19.09 6.75 -10.42
CA LEU A 320 -18.37 7.92 -10.93
C LEU A 320 -16.97 8.01 -10.34
N ILE A 321 -15.97 8.13 -11.23
CA ILE A 321 -14.56 8.24 -10.88
C ILE A 321 -14.01 9.57 -11.42
N LEU A 322 -13.49 10.41 -10.53
CA LEU A 322 -12.92 11.70 -10.89
C LEU A 322 -11.40 11.64 -10.71
N PHE A 323 -10.66 11.98 -11.77
CA PHE A 323 -9.20 11.93 -11.79
C PHE A 323 -8.58 13.31 -11.57
N ASP A 324 -7.50 13.34 -10.81
CA ASP A 324 -6.60 14.49 -10.71
C ASP A 324 -5.73 14.60 -11.99
N PRO A 325 -5.74 15.75 -12.70
CA PRO A 325 -5.10 15.90 -14.00
C PRO A 325 -3.57 15.82 -14.03
N ARG A 326 -2.90 15.81 -12.87
CA ARG A 326 -1.43 15.94 -12.79
C ARG A 326 -0.60 14.73 -13.22
N HIS A 327 -1.22 13.60 -13.56
CA HIS A 327 -0.50 12.32 -13.75
C HIS A 327 -0.94 11.49 -14.95
N ILE A 328 -1.70 12.09 -15.87
CA ILE A 328 -2.11 11.48 -17.13
C ILE A 328 -1.41 12.23 -18.29
N PRO A 329 -0.58 11.57 -19.12
CA PRO A 329 0.16 12.22 -20.21
C PRO A 329 -0.76 12.48 -21.42
N PRO A 330 -0.41 13.34 -22.39
CA PRO A 330 0.63 14.36 -22.44
C PRO A 330 -0.07 15.72 -22.29
N TYR A 331 -0.34 16.16 -21.07
CA TYR A 331 -1.03 17.43 -20.91
C TYR A 331 -0.09 18.60 -21.20
N VAL A 332 -0.27 19.23 -22.37
CA VAL A 332 0.21 20.57 -22.68
C VAL A 332 -0.94 21.52 -22.37
N ALA A 333 -0.76 22.39 -21.38
CA ALA A 333 -1.73 23.42 -21.05
C ALA A 333 -1.90 24.38 -22.23
N PRO A 334 -3.13 24.69 -22.68
CA PRO A 334 -3.36 25.81 -23.61
C PRO A 334 -2.95 27.14 -22.95
N GLU A 335 -2.56 28.13 -23.76
CA GLU A 335 -2.09 29.45 -23.30
C GLU A 335 -3.14 30.22 -22.47
N ASP A 336 -4.42 29.90 -22.65
CA ASP A 336 -5.52 30.28 -21.76
C ASP A 336 -6.15 29.00 -21.19
N PRO A 337 -5.79 28.57 -19.96
CA PRO A 337 -6.47 27.46 -19.34
C PRO A 337 -7.87 27.91 -18.93
N ALA A 338 -8.89 27.13 -19.29
CA ALA A 338 -10.12 27.06 -18.50
C ALA A 338 -9.89 25.98 -17.43
N PRO A 339 -9.29 26.29 -16.26
CA PRO A 339 -9.29 25.35 -15.16
C PRO A 339 -10.74 25.02 -14.79
N PHE A 340 -10.94 23.85 -14.18
CA PHE A 340 -12.21 23.50 -13.53
C PHE A 340 -12.70 24.63 -12.60
N GLU A 341 -11.79 25.50 -12.11
CA GLU A 341 -12.07 26.69 -11.31
C GLU A 341 -12.99 27.70 -12.05
N ILE A 342 -12.71 28.06 -13.32
CA ILE A 342 -13.57 28.99 -14.10
C ILE A 342 -14.95 28.37 -14.35
N LEU A 343 -15.01 27.05 -14.51
CA LEU A 343 -16.28 26.34 -14.70
C LEU A 343 -17.04 26.14 -13.40
N SER A 344 -16.37 25.92 -12.27
CA SER A 344 -17.00 25.77 -10.96
C SER A 344 -17.63 27.07 -10.44
N GLU A 345 -17.19 28.22 -10.93
CA GLU A 345 -17.83 29.52 -10.65
C GLU A 345 -19.12 29.71 -11.46
N HIS A 346 -19.26 29.09 -12.64
CA HIS A 346 -20.39 29.27 -13.55
C HIS A 346 -21.32 28.06 -13.69
N TYR A 347 -20.87 26.87 -13.29
CA TYR A 347 -21.58 25.61 -13.42
C TYR A 347 -22.13 25.14 -12.07
N ILE A 348 -23.45 25.21 -11.94
CA ILE A 348 -24.18 24.67 -10.79
C ILE A 348 -24.95 23.44 -11.27
N PRO A 349 -24.59 22.21 -10.85
CA PRO A 349 -25.29 21.01 -11.29
C PRO A 349 -26.76 21.06 -10.90
N SER A 350 -27.59 20.38 -11.68
CA SER A 350 -29.04 20.42 -11.53
C SER A 350 -29.56 19.61 -10.33
N ALA A 351 -28.75 18.70 -9.77
CA ALA A 351 -29.03 17.92 -8.58
C ALA A 351 -27.72 17.43 -7.94
N ARG A 352 -27.85 16.66 -6.85
CA ARG A 352 -26.73 15.97 -6.22
C ARG A 352 -26.63 14.52 -6.71
N ILE A 353 -25.41 14.05 -6.90
CA ILE A 353 -25.13 12.64 -7.21
C ILE A 353 -25.40 11.82 -5.95
N LYS A 354 -26.21 10.77 -6.09
CA LYS A 354 -26.61 9.89 -5.00
C LYS A 354 -25.70 8.67 -4.89
N ASN A 355 -25.24 8.13 -6.03
CA ASN A 355 -24.37 6.96 -6.02
C ASN A 355 -22.94 7.34 -5.62
N LYS A 356 -22.11 6.30 -5.49
CA LYS A 356 -20.75 6.42 -4.99
C LYS A 356 -19.88 7.20 -5.98
N VAL A 357 -19.26 8.28 -5.49
CA VAL A 357 -18.28 9.07 -6.23
C VAL A 357 -16.92 8.86 -5.61
N LYS A 358 -15.93 8.49 -6.42
CA LYS A 358 -14.55 8.33 -6.00
C LYS A 358 -13.67 9.37 -6.65
N ILE A 359 -12.97 10.15 -5.84
CA ILE A 359 -11.94 11.07 -6.32
C ILE A 359 -10.58 10.40 -6.12
N ILE A 360 -9.85 10.21 -7.22
CA ILE A 360 -8.48 9.74 -7.20
C ILE A 360 -7.56 10.95 -7.24
N GLN A 361 -6.83 11.15 -6.14
CA GLN A 361 -5.86 12.22 -5.98
C GLN A 361 -4.45 11.67 -5.78
N THR A 362 -3.45 12.44 -6.17
CA THR A 362 -2.07 12.19 -5.79
C THR A 362 -1.62 13.27 -4.82
N GLU A 363 -0.95 12.85 -3.74
CA GLU A 363 -0.31 13.80 -2.82
C GLU A 363 0.84 14.53 -3.55
N GLU A 364 0.93 15.84 -3.33
CA GLU A 364 1.77 16.81 -4.06
C GLU A 364 3.16 16.29 -4.46
N VAL A 365 3.53 16.49 -5.73
CA VAL A 365 4.92 16.78 -6.09
C VAL A 365 4.93 17.88 -7.15
N PHE A 366 4.82 19.13 -6.73
CA PHE A 366 5.25 20.24 -7.57
C PHE A 366 6.78 20.35 -7.47
N LYS A 367 7.49 20.29 -8.61
CA LYS A 367 8.84 20.85 -8.67
C LYS A 367 8.71 22.36 -8.89
N GLU A 368 9.57 23.14 -8.24
CA GLU A 368 9.65 24.61 -8.38
C GLU A 368 9.77 25.09 -9.84
N ASN A 369 10.18 24.22 -10.77
CA ASN A 369 10.46 24.52 -12.18
C ASN A 369 9.32 24.25 -13.19
N GLN A 370 8.08 24.01 -12.75
CA GLN A 370 6.95 24.03 -13.70
C GLN A 370 6.63 25.49 -14.12
N SER A 371 6.34 25.71 -15.40
CA SER A 371 5.90 27.03 -15.89
C SER A 371 4.66 27.50 -15.13
N GLU A 372 4.47 28.81 -14.98
CA GLU A 372 3.23 29.36 -14.38
C GLU A 372 1.98 28.79 -15.07
N LEU A 373 2.03 28.64 -16.39
CA LEU A 373 1.00 27.98 -17.19
C LEU A 373 0.70 26.52 -16.79
N MET A 374 1.71 25.71 -16.47
CA MET A 374 1.50 24.36 -15.94
C MET A 374 0.96 24.39 -14.50
N LYS A 375 1.36 25.38 -13.69
CA LYS A 375 0.86 25.55 -12.32
C LYS A 375 -0.61 25.99 -12.30
N GLU A 376 -1.03 26.90 -13.17
CA GLU A 376 -2.42 27.38 -13.29
C GLU A 376 -3.36 26.31 -13.85
N SER A 377 -2.94 25.60 -14.89
CA SER A 377 -3.75 24.53 -15.51
C SER A 377 -3.86 23.25 -14.67
N SER A 378 -2.91 23.02 -13.75
CA SER A 378 -2.90 21.86 -12.84
C SER A 378 -3.71 22.07 -11.56
N ARG A 379 -4.38 23.21 -11.38
CA ARG A 379 -5.15 23.55 -10.16
C ARG A 379 -6.45 22.74 -9.93
N GLY A 380 -6.74 21.71 -10.73
CA GLY A 380 -7.90 20.84 -10.49
C GLY A 380 -7.84 20.14 -9.13
N PHE A 381 -8.99 20.01 -8.43
CA PHE A 381 -9.26 19.26 -7.18
C PHE A 381 -8.21 19.26 -6.04
N GLN A 382 -7.18 20.10 -6.06
CA GLN A 382 -6.16 20.10 -5.02
C GLN A 382 -6.71 20.62 -3.68
N ASN A 383 -5.83 20.71 -2.67
CA ASN A 383 -6.06 21.23 -1.31
C ASN A 383 -6.73 22.63 -1.21
N ASN A 384 -7.26 23.18 -2.30
CA ASN A 384 -8.27 24.21 -2.27
C ASN A 384 -9.53 23.64 -1.59
N GLU A 385 -9.66 23.92 -0.29
CA GLU A 385 -10.82 23.58 0.53
C GLU A 385 -12.13 23.96 -0.14
N GLU A 386 -12.14 25.03 -0.95
CA GLU A 386 -13.32 25.49 -1.67
C GLU A 386 -13.78 24.53 -2.76
N VAL A 387 -12.85 23.97 -3.56
CA VAL A 387 -13.18 23.01 -4.62
C VAL A 387 -13.66 21.69 -4.01
N LEU A 388 -12.99 21.21 -2.95
CA LEU A 388 -13.43 20.01 -2.22
C LEU A 388 -14.78 20.21 -1.53
N LYS A 389 -15.03 21.41 -0.98
CA LYS A 389 -16.32 21.79 -0.39
C LYS A 389 -17.42 21.81 -1.45
N LYS A 390 -17.20 22.48 -2.59
CA LYS A 390 -18.14 22.47 -3.73
C LYS A 390 -18.38 21.05 -4.24
N THR A 391 -17.35 20.22 -4.33
CA THR A 391 -17.50 18.82 -4.77
C THR A 391 -18.35 18.00 -3.80
N LYS A 392 -18.18 18.20 -2.48
CA LYS A 392 -19.04 17.62 -1.44
C LYS A 392 -20.47 18.17 -1.47
N GLU A 393 -20.68 19.42 -1.91
CA GLU A 393 -22.02 19.98 -2.11
C GLU A 393 -22.75 19.32 -3.29
N ILE A 394 -22.02 18.75 -4.24
CA ILE A 394 -22.53 18.08 -5.44
C ILE A 394 -22.68 16.57 -5.21
N CYS A 395 -21.76 15.93 -4.48
CA CYS A 395 -21.70 14.48 -4.33
C CYS A 395 -22.10 14.06 -2.91
N THR A 396 -23.18 13.28 -2.79
CA THR A 396 -23.69 12.85 -1.48
C THR A 396 -22.81 11.77 -0.82
N ASN A 397 -22.18 10.90 -1.63
CA ASN A 397 -21.38 9.78 -1.17
C ASN A 397 -19.97 9.82 -1.78
N LEU A 398 -19.11 10.67 -1.23
CA LEU A 398 -17.78 10.98 -1.77
C LEU A 398 -16.66 10.25 -1.02
N GLU A 399 -15.92 9.39 -1.72
CA GLU A 399 -14.67 8.79 -1.23
C GLU A 399 -13.47 9.49 -1.88
N ILE A 400 -12.54 10.01 -1.07
CA ILE A 400 -11.29 10.58 -1.57
C ILE A 400 -10.17 9.57 -1.33
N VAL A 401 -9.58 9.08 -2.42
CA VAL A 401 -8.46 8.14 -2.38
C VAL A 401 -7.20 8.87 -2.79
N LYS A 402 -6.27 8.96 -1.83
CA LYS A 402 -4.97 9.58 -2.03
C LYS A 402 -3.93 8.52 -2.33
N SER A 403 -3.16 8.73 -3.39
CA SER A 403 -1.97 7.96 -3.71
C SER A 403 -0.72 8.69 -3.23
N LYS A 404 0.22 7.95 -2.63
CA LYS A 404 1.57 8.45 -2.32
C LYS A 404 2.50 8.12 -3.48
N GLY A 405 2.97 9.14 -4.20
CA GLY A 405 3.86 8.96 -5.36
C GLY A 405 5.32 8.80 -4.98
N HIS A 406 5.97 7.70 -5.38
CA HIS A 406 7.44 7.56 -5.41
C HIS A 406 8.01 7.85 -6.80
N HIS A 407 9.13 8.58 -6.84
CA HIS A 407 9.60 9.42 -7.94
C HIS A 407 10.22 8.72 -9.17
N PHE A 408 10.16 7.39 -9.32
CA PHE A 408 10.96 6.67 -10.34
C PHE A 408 10.19 5.97 -11.47
N ASN A 409 8.85 5.86 -11.40
CA ASN A 409 8.04 5.33 -12.51
C ASN A 409 6.58 5.86 -12.46
N LEU A 410 6.44 7.17 -12.18
CA LEU A 410 5.19 7.78 -11.70
C LEU A 410 4.01 7.57 -12.66
N LEU A 411 4.24 7.64 -13.97
CA LEU A 411 3.19 7.52 -14.98
C LEU A 411 2.58 6.12 -15.04
N TYR A 412 3.44 5.11 -15.12
CA TYR A 412 3.04 3.72 -15.19
C TYR A 412 2.45 3.26 -13.85
N LYS A 413 3.11 3.61 -12.73
CA LYS A 413 2.59 3.32 -11.39
C LYS A 413 1.29 4.04 -11.09
N HIS A 414 1.10 5.26 -11.60
CA HIS A 414 -0.16 5.98 -11.46
C HIS A 414 -1.25 5.35 -12.33
N ALA A 415 -0.95 4.99 -13.59
CA ALA A 415 -1.89 4.28 -14.44
C ALA A 415 -2.30 2.92 -13.84
N GLU A 416 -1.34 2.13 -13.34
CA GLU A 416 -1.60 0.90 -12.59
C GLU A 416 -2.43 1.15 -11.32
N PHE A 417 -2.08 2.18 -10.55
CA PHE A 417 -2.82 2.57 -9.36
C PHE A 417 -4.27 2.93 -9.70
N VAL A 418 -4.46 3.79 -10.70
CA VAL A 418 -5.78 4.21 -11.19
C VAL A 418 -6.56 2.98 -11.67
N ALA A 419 -5.96 2.12 -12.49
CA ALA A 419 -6.59 0.89 -12.96
C ALA A 419 -7.00 -0.02 -11.80
N LYS A 420 -6.12 -0.21 -10.81
CA LYS A 420 -6.42 -0.98 -9.59
C LYS A 420 -7.58 -0.36 -8.80
N GLU A 421 -7.60 0.96 -8.66
CA GLU A 421 -8.65 1.65 -7.94
C GLU A 421 -10.00 1.67 -8.70
N ILE A 422 -9.98 1.68 -10.03
CA ILE A 422 -11.17 1.48 -10.89
C ILE A 422 -11.69 0.05 -10.72
N ASN A 423 -10.84 -0.97 -10.87
CA ASN A 423 -11.20 -2.37 -10.65
C ASN A 423 -11.77 -2.60 -9.23
N LYS A 424 -11.25 -1.90 -8.23
CA LYS A 424 -11.79 -1.92 -6.85
C LYS A 424 -13.20 -1.33 -6.78
N VAL A 425 -13.50 -0.24 -7.48
CA VAL A 425 -14.87 0.32 -7.53
C VAL A 425 -15.82 -0.68 -8.19
N MET A 426 -15.41 -1.26 -9.31
CA MET A 426 -16.21 -2.24 -10.05
C MET A 426 -16.48 -3.51 -9.25
N THR A 427 -15.51 -3.94 -8.43
CA THR A 427 -15.64 -5.16 -7.61
C THR A 427 -16.22 -4.91 -6.23
N GLN A 428 -16.20 -3.68 -5.69
CA GLN A 428 -16.68 -3.41 -4.32
C GLN A 428 -18.20 -3.60 -4.17
N GLU A 429 -18.99 -3.16 -5.15
CA GLU A 429 -20.46 -3.29 -5.04
C GLU A 429 -20.93 -4.75 -5.18
N GLU A 430 -20.20 -5.57 -5.93
CA GLU A 430 -20.48 -7.01 -6.06
C GLU A 430 -19.91 -7.84 -4.88
N LYS A 431 -18.73 -7.47 -4.33
CA LYS A 431 -18.06 -8.23 -3.25
C LYS A 431 -18.54 -7.93 -1.83
N ILE A 432 -19.07 -6.74 -1.55
CA ILE A 432 -19.52 -6.40 -0.18
C ILE A 432 -20.67 -7.33 0.28
N ASN A 433 -21.50 -7.78 -0.66
CA ASN A 433 -22.62 -8.68 -0.39
C ASN A 433 -22.37 -10.12 -0.83
N GLU A 434 -21.14 -10.47 -1.23
CA GLU A 434 -20.80 -11.84 -1.59
C GLU A 434 -21.06 -12.76 -0.37
N PRO A 435 -21.89 -13.81 -0.53
CA PRO A 435 -22.09 -14.82 0.49
C PRO A 435 -20.78 -15.56 0.78
N ILE A 436 -20.48 -15.81 2.06
CA ILE A 436 -19.29 -16.55 2.47
C ILE A 436 -19.65 -18.01 2.70
N ALA A 437 -19.01 -18.92 1.98
CA ALA A 437 -19.22 -20.34 2.13
C ALA A 437 -18.48 -20.90 3.36
N VAL A 438 -19.20 -21.64 4.21
CA VAL A 438 -18.60 -22.50 5.23
C VAL A 438 -18.35 -23.86 4.59
N ILE A 439 -17.07 -24.17 4.34
CA ILE A 439 -16.67 -25.34 3.55
C ILE A 439 -16.17 -26.53 4.38
N GLY A 440 -15.90 -26.33 5.68
CA GLY A 440 -15.52 -27.39 6.60
C GLY A 440 -15.60 -26.95 8.05
N THR A 441 -15.84 -27.92 8.94
CA THR A 441 -16.08 -27.71 10.37
C THR A 441 -15.49 -28.85 11.19
N ALA A 442 -15.11 -28.56 12.43
CA ALA A 442 -14.69 -29.54 13.43
C ALA A 442 -14.88 -28.95 14.83
N CYS A 443 -15.00 -29.79 15.86
CA CYS A 443 -15.13 -29.33 17.24
C CYS A 443 -14.61 -30.35 18.26
N ARG A 444 -14.32 -29.86 19.47
CA ARG A 444 -14.19 -30.64 20.70
C ARG A 444 -15.02 -29.95 21.76
N LEU A 445 -15.97 -30.66 22.37
CA LEU A 445 -16.93 -30.09 23.31
C LEU A 445 -17.15 -31.04 24.51
N PRO A 446 -17.67 -30.53 25.65
CA PRO A 446 -18.04 -31.36 26.79
C PRO A 446 -19.03 -32.48 26.43
N GLY A 447 -19.00 -33.58 27.20
CA GLY A 447 -19.85 -34.75 26.96
C GLY A 447 -19.29 -35.76 25.95
N ASP A 448 -17.95 -35.74 25.77
CA ASP A 448 -17.17 -36.57 24.85
C ASP A 448 -17.52 -36.34 23.37
N VAL A 449 -17.91 -35.12 23.01
CA VAL A 449 -18.20 -34.72 21.63
C VAL A 449 -16.91 -34.35 20.92
N SER A 450 -16.61 -35.10 19.86
CA SER A 450 -15.38 -35.01 19.06
C SER A 450 -15.61 -34.62 17.60
N SER A 451 -16.86 -34.52 17.15
CA SER A 451 -17.21 -34.11 15.78
C SER A 451 -18.49 -33.26 15.74
N THR A 452 -18.73 -32.59 14.61
CA THR A 452 -19.95 -31.82 14.39
C THR A 452 -21.20 -32.69 14.33
N GLU A 453 -21.06 -33.93 13.87
CA GLU A 453 -22.11 -34.93 13.81
C GLU A 453 -22.49 -35.40 15.21
N GLU A 454 -21.50 -35.68 16.06
CA GLU A 454 -21.73 -36.01 17.48
C GLU A 454 -22.35 -34.83 18.24
N PHE A 455 -21.94 -33.59 17.92
CA PHE A 455 -22.56 -32.41 18.49
C PHE A 455 -24.05 -32.30 18.11
N TRP A 456 -24.38 -32.59 16.85
CA TRP A 456 -25.75 -32.58 16.37
C TRP A 456 -26.62 -33.64 17.08
N GLU A 457 -26.11 -34.86 17.25
CA GLU A 457 -26.83 -35.90 17.98
C GLU A 457 -27.02 -35.53 19.46
N MET A 458 -26.00 -34.95 20.10
CA MET A 458 -26.10 -34.44 21.46
C MET A 458 -27.22 -33.39 21.62
N LEU A 459 -27.34 -32.47 20.66
CA LEU A 459 -28.39 -31.45 20.65
C LEU A 459 -29.79 -32.07 20.48
N LYS A 460 -29.93 -33.05 19.57
CA LYS A 460 -31.20 -33.77 19.38
C LYS A 460 -31.64 -34.52 20.64
N GLU A 461 -30.69 -35.09 21.36
CA GLU A 461 -30.95 -35.82 22.60
C GLU A 461 -31.17 -34.90 23.81
N HIS A 462 -30.98 -33.58 23.67
CA HIS A 462 -31.04 -32.62 24.77
C HIS A 462 -30.12 -33.01 25.95
N LYS A 463 -28.96 -33.59 25.64
CA LYS A 463 -28.03 -34.12 26.65
C LYS A 463 -27.41 -32.97 27.46
N ASP A 464 -27.57 -33.01 28.78
CA ASP A 464 -26.87 -32.13 29.71
C ASP A 464 -25.45 -32.68 29.99
N CYS A 465 -24.43 -31.87 29.70
CA CYS A 465 -23.02 -32.24 29.85
C CYS A 465 -22.38 -31.66 31.12
N VAL A 466 -23.17 -31.10 32.04
CA VAL A 466 -22.68 -30.59 33.32
C VAL A 466 -22.28 -31.74 34.25
N THR A 467 -21.02 -31.71 34.71
CA THR A 467 -20.46 -32.68 35.65
C THR A 467 -19.90 -31.96 36.88
N ASP A 468 -19.48 -32.73 37.90
CA ASP A 468 -18.57 -32.17 38.91
C ASP A 468 -17.23 -31.79 38.27
N VAL A 469 -16.55 -30.79 38.84
CA VAL A 469 -15.19 -30.41 38.41
C VAL A 469 -14.27 -31.64 38.52
N PRO A 470 -13.68 -32.10 37.40
CA PRO A 470 -12.77 -33.24 37.44
C PRO A 470 -11.53 -32.92 38.27
N ARG A 471 -11.09 -33.86 39.10
CA ARG A 471 -9.86 -33.71 39.91
C ARG A 471 -8.61 -33.49 39.05
N SER A 472 -8.64 -33.89 37.78
CA SER A 472 -7.58 -33.62 36.79
C SER A 472 -7.51 -32.16 36.33
N ARG A 473 -8.49 -31.31 36.67
CA ARG A 473 -8.45 -29.86 36.41
C ARG A 473 -7.89 -29.14 37.62
N PHE A 474 -8.61 -29.17 38.72
CA PHE A 474 -8.18 -28.63 40.01
C PHE A 474 -9.01 -29.25 41.14
N ASP A 475 -8.50 -29.16 42.37
CA ASP A 475 -9.21 -29.64 43.54
C ASP A 475 -10.26 -28.62 43.98
N ILE A 476 -11.52 -28.91 43.65
CA ILE A 476 -12.68 -28.04 43.92
C ILE A 476 -12.92 -27.82 45.41
N GLU A 477 -12.56 -28.77 46.27
CA GLU A 477 -12.79 -28.66 47.71
C GLU A 477 -11.95 -27.55 48.35
N ASN A 478 -10.81 -27.19 47.75
CA ASN A 478 -9.98 -26.08 48.23
C ASN A 478 -10.62 -24.71 48.02
N VAL A 479 -11.54 -24.60 47.06
CA VAL A 479 -12.08 -23.33 46.59
C VAL A 479 -13.61 -23.22 46.73
N TYR A 480 -14.30 -24.30 47.07
CA TYR A 480 -15.73 -24.32 47.29
C TYR A 480 -16.15 -23.70 48.64
N SER A 481 -17.35 -23.11 48.70
CA SER A 481 -18.04 -22.68 49.91
C SER A 481 -19.55 -22.73 49.71
N ASP A 482 -20.29 -23.26 50.69
CA ASP A 482 -21.76 -23.20 50.71
C ASP A 482 -22.28 -21.77 50.95
N ASN A 483 -21.45 -20.86 51.46
CA ASN A 483 -21.78 -19.45 51.59
C ASN A 483 -21.50 -18.71 50.27
N ILE A 484 -22.57 -18.29 49.58
CA ILE A 484 -22.52 -17.55 48.31
C ILE A 484 -21.78 -16.21 48.41
N ASN A 485 -21.70 -15.61 49.61
CA ASN A 485 -21.01 -14.34 49.85
C ASN A 485 -19.54 -14.54 50.29
N ALA A 486 -19.03 -15.78 50.27
CA ALA A 486 -17.64 -16.04 50.66
C ALA A 486 -16.67 -15.52 49.59
N ILE A 487 -15.85 -14.53 49.96
CA ILE A 487 -14.87 -13.90 49.08
C ILE A 487 -13.82 -14.93 48.65
N GLY A 488 -13.54 -14.99 47.34
CA GLY A 488 -12.52 -15.87 46.77
C GLY A 488 -12.89 -17.35 46.78
N LYS A 489 -14.19 -17.67 46.88
CA LYS A 489 -14.73 -19.04 46.83
C LYS A 489 -15.73 -19.19 45.71
N SER A 490 -15.90 -20.41 45.24
CA SER A 490 -16.98 -20.79 44.32
C SER A 490 -18.20 -21.27 45.10
N TYR A 491 -19.39 -20.83 44.68
CA TYR A 491 -20.67 -21.35 45.19
C TYR A 491 -21.12 -22.65 44.50
N THR A 492 -20.42 -23.08 43.43
CA THR A 492 -20.78 -24.29 42.66
C THR A 492 -19.59 -25.24 42.49
N LYS A 493 -19.87 -26.55 42.48
CA LYS A 493 -18.91 -27.61 42.13
C LYS A 493 -19.09 -28.14 40.71
N LYS A 494 -20.02 -27.56 39.95
CA LYS A 494 -20.50 -28.06 38.66
C LYS A 494 -20.01 -27.21 37.50
N GLY A 495 -19.69 -27.85 36.38
CA GLY A 495 -19.37 -27.21 35.10
C GLY A 495 -19.32 -28.24 33.97
N ALA A 496 -19.16 -27.78 32.73
CA ALA A 496 -19.04 -28.66 31.57
C ALA A 496 -17.57 -28.75 31.14
N PHE A 497 -17.00 -29.95 31.13
CA PHE A 497 -15.58 -30.19 30.89
C PHE A 497 -15.36 -31.20 29.77
N MET A 498 -14.38 -30.92 28.90
CA MET A 498 -13.87 -31.92 27.96
C MET A 498 -13.02 -32.95 28.70
N SER A 499 -13.04 -34.20 28.25
CA SER A 499 -12.10 -35.24 28.68
C SER A 499 -10.74 -35.06 27.97
N ASN A 500 -9.68 -35.68 28.51
CA ASN A 500 -8.40 -35.90 27.82
C ASN A 500 -7.69 -34.66 27.24
N VAL A 501 -7.89 -33.45 27.78
CA VAL A 501 -7.25 -32.21 27.29
C VAL A 501 -5.72 -32.22 27.36
N GLU A 502 -5.15 -33.16 28.10
CA GLU A 502 -3.72 -33.40 28.22
C GLU A 502 -3.11 -34.19 27.05
N TYR A 503 -3.93 -34.86 26.21
CA TYR A 503 -3.46 -35.68 25.09
C TYR A 503 -3.18 -34.82 23.85
N PHE A 504 -2.21 -35.25 23.04
CA PHE A 504 -1.82 -34.58 21.81
C PHE A 504 -0.90 -35.45 20.95
N ASP A 505 -1.23 -35.61 19.66
CA ASP A 505 -0.34 -36.30 18.71
C ASP A 505 0.77 -35.36 18.19
N PHE A 506 1.78 -35.15 19.02
CA PHE A 506 2.92 -34.30 18.68
C PHE A 506 3.71 -34.79 17.46
N LYS A 507 3.71 -36.11 17.18
CA LYS A 507 4.45 -36.67 16.04
C LYS A 507 3.78 -36.29 14.73
N PHE A 508 2.45 -36.35 14.68
CA PHE A 508 1.68 -35.94 13.50
C PHE A 508 1.95 -34.48 13.10
N PHE A 509 2.14 -33.59 14.08
CA PHE A 509 2.45 -32.17 13.85
C PHE A 509 3.95 -31.84 13.79
N ASN A 510 4.82 -32.84 13.82
CA ASN A 510 6.28 -32.66 13.81
C ASN A 510 6.79 -31.73 14.93
N ILE A 511 6.17 -31.80 16.11
CA ILE A 511 6.55 -31.05 17.31
C ILE A 511 7.39 -31.96 18.20
N SER A 512 8.46 -31.46 18.81
CA SER A 512 9.28 -32.30 19.69
C SER A 512 8.53 -32.66 20.99
N LEU A 513 8.80 -33.84 21.56
CA LEU A 513 8.21 -34.23 22.85
C LEU A 513 8.51 -33.23 23.97
N LYS A 514 9.69 -32.58 23.94
CA LYS A 514 10.09 -31.57 24.94
C LYS A 514 9.20 -30.33 24.87
N GLU A 515 8.92 -29.85 23.66
CA GLU A 515 8.04 -28.72 23.43
C GLU A 515 6.57 -29.06 23.73
N ALA A 516 6.10 -30.23 23.27
CA ALA A 516 4.73 -30.68 23.48
C ALA A 516 4.34 -30.75 24.97
N LYS A 517 5.28 -31.15 25.85
CA LYS A 517 5.06 -31.19 27.31
C LYS A 517 4.86 -29.81 27.94
N THR A 518 5.37 -28.74 27.31
CA THR A 518 5.27 -27.38 27.84
C THR A 518 4.11 -26.61 27.23
N MET A 519 3.64 -27.01 26.04
CA MET A 519 2.54 -26.36 25.31
C MET A 519 1.24 -26.29 26.12
N ASP A 520 0.56 -25.14 26.07
CA ASP A 520 -0.81 -25.00 26.53
C ASP A 520 -1.73 -26.04 25.85
N PRO A 521 -2.52 -26.82 26.60
CA PRO A 521 -3.60 -27.66 26.06
C PRO A 521 -4.47 -26.99 25.00
N GLN A 522 -4.75 -25.69 25.13
CA GLN A 522 -5.54 -24.93 24.16
C GLN A 522 -4.88 -24.90 22.78
N GLN A 523 -3.55 -24.71 22.72
CA GLN A 523 -2.80 -24.73 21.46
C GLN A 523 -2.79 -26.13 20.82
N ARG A 524 -2.74 -27.17 21.64
CA ARG A 524 -2.70 -28.58 21.19
C ARG A 524 -4.03 -28.99 20.55
N ILE A 525 -5.13 -28.75 21.24
CA ILE A 525 -6.48 -29.04 20.72
C ILE A 525 -6.76 -28.20 19.48
N LEU A 526 -6.37 -26.92 19.46
CA LEU A 526 -6.52 -26.09 18.27
C LEU A 526 -5.83 -26.68 17.03
N LEU A 527 -4.62 -27.24 17.16
CA LEU A 527 -3.92 -27.86 16.03
C LEU A 527 -4.70 -29.05 15.46
N GLU A 528 -5.23 -29.91 16.30
CA GLU A 528 -6.04 -31.06 15.89
C GLU A 528 -7.33 -30.62 15.22
N VAL A 529 -8.11 -29.77 15.89
CA VAL A 529 -9.43 -29.31 15.40
C VAL A 529 -9.30 -28.46 14.14
N ALA A 530 -8.30 -27.57 14.06
CA ALA A 530 -8.08 -26.76 12.87
C ALA A 530 -7.74 -27.63 11.66
N TYR A 531 -6.87 -28.63 11.84
CA TYR A 531 -6.51 -29.52 10.75
C TYR A 531 -7.68 -30.40 10.31
N GLU A 532 -8.48 -30.91 11.26
CA GLU A 532 -9.70 -31.65 10.96
C GLU A 532 -10.72 -30.80 10.18
N ALA A 533 -10.91 -29.53 10.53
CA ALA A 533 -11.80 -28.64 9.79
C ALA A 533 -11.34 -28.47 8.34
N PHE A 534 -10.04 -28.33 8.10
CA PHE A 534 -9.48 -28.31 6.75
C PHE A 534 -9.61 -29.64 6.02
N TYR A 535 -9.37 -30.75 6.71
CA TYR A 535 -9.48 -32.09 6.14
C TYR A 535 -10.92 -32.39 5.70
N ASN A 536 -11.91 -32.02 6.53
CA ASN A 536 -13.34 -32.14 6.22
C ASN A 536 -13.74 -31.25 5.02
N ALA A 537 -13.03 -30.14 4.79
CA ALA A 537 -13.16 -29.31 3.60
C ALA A 537 -12.40 -29.87 2.36
N GLY A 538 -11.77 -31.04 2.46
CA GLY A 538 -11.04 -31.69 1.37
C GLY A 538 -9.60 -31.22 1.19
N TYR A 539 -9.00 -30.53 2.17
CA TYR A 539 -7.61 -30.05 2.09
C TYR A 539 -6.63 -30.96 2.83
N THR A 540 -5.49 -31.23 2.21
CA THR A 540 -4.33 -31.84 2.86
C THR A 540 -3.33 -30.78 3.32
N LYS A 541 -2.34 -31.15 4.16
CA LYS A 541 -1.29 -30.20 4.59
C LYS A 541 -0.51 -29.65 3.39
N GLU A 542 -0.31 -30.46 2.37
CA GLU A 542 0.40 -30.12 1.13
C GLU A 542 -0.36 -29.05 0.34
N LEU A 543 -1.69 -29.15 0.25
CA LEU A 543 -2.53 -28.17 -0.44
C LEU A 543 -2.65 -26.83 0.30
N LEU A 544 -2.48 -26.85 1.63
CA LEU A 544 -2.53 -25.64 2.46
C LEU A 544 -1.22 -24.85 2.42
N ARG A 545 -0.09 -25.52 2.25
CA ARG A 545 1.24 -24.91 2.29
C ARG A 545 1.41 -23.85 1.20
N GLY A 546 1.87 -22.68 1.61
CA GLY A 546 2.11 -21.52 0.74
C GLY A 546 0.85 -20.70 0.42
N SER A 547 -0.35 -21.19 0.79
CA SER A 547 -1.60 -20.50 0.48
C SER A 547 -1.75 -19.18 1.25
N ASP A 548 -2.50 -18.24 0.69
CA ASP A 548 -2.88 -16.96 1.30
C ASP A 548 -3.96 -17.10 2.38
N THR A 549 -4.11 -18.28 2.98
CA THR A 549 -5.13 -18.58 3.99
C THR A 549 -4.88 -17.80 5.28
N SER A 550 -5.89 -17.08 5.78
CA SER A 550 -5.83 -16.39 7.07
C SER A 550 -6.26 -17.26 8.25
N VAL A 551 -5.84 -16.89 9.47
CA VAL A 551 -6.17 -17.58 10.73
C VAL A 551 -6.67 -16.58 11.77
N HIS A 552 -7.88 -16.78 12.27
CA HIS A 552 -8.54 -15.90 13.24
C HIS A 552 -9.09 -16.74 14.40
N ILE A 553 -8.44 -16.65 15.57
CA ILE A 553 -8.79 -17.50 16.73
C ILE A 553 -9.24 -16.63 17.90
N GLY A 554 -10.46 -16.86 18.39
CA GLY A 554 -10.94 -16.29 19.65
C GLY A 554 -10.36 -17.02 20.86
N MET A 555 -9.63 -16.33 21.74
CA MET A 555 -9.03 -16.94 22.94
C MET A 555 -8.76 -15.87 24.02
N ALA A 556 -9.42 -16.04 25.17
CA ALA A 556 -9.29 -15.12 26.31
C ALA A 556 -8.57 -15.75 27.53
N ASN A 557 -8.71 -17.07 27.72
CA ASN A 557 -8.21 -17.76 28.91
C ASN A 557 -6.68 -17.98 28.85
N ASP A 558 -5.98 -17.60 29.92
CA ASP A 558 -4.52 -17.76 30.09
C ASP A 558 -4.13 -18.62 31.32
N ASP A 559 -5.02 -19.50 31.80
CA ASP A 559 -4.84 -20.35 32.97
C ASP A 559 -3.49 -21.11 32.94
N TRP A 560 -3.07 -21.57 31.77
CA TRP A 560 -1.80 -22.29 31.61
C TRP A 560 -0.58 -21.46 32.02
N ARG A 561 -0.58 -20.16 31.68
CA ARG A 561 0.46 -19.22 32.12
C ARG A 561 0.47 -19.11 33.64
N THR A 562 -0.70 -19.02 34.25
CA THR A 562 -0.87 -18.96 35.71
C THR A 562 -0.37 -20.25 36.37
N MET A 563 -0.69 -21.43 35.84
CA MET A 563 -0.25 -22.72 36.40
C MET A 563 1.26 -22.95 36.29
N LYS A 564 1.87 -22.49 35.19
CA LYS A 564 3.30 -22.69 34.93
C LYS A 564 4.19 -21.73 35.71
N GLU A 565 3.69 -20.53 36.04
CA GLU A 565 4.48 -19.48 36.70
C GLU A 565 5.87 -19.35 36.02
N ASN A 566 6.96 -19.37 36.81
CA ASN A 566 8.34 -19.40 36.31
C ASN A 566 8.96 -20.81 36.31
N LYS A 567 8.19 -21.89 36.56
CA LYS A 567 8.75 -23.26 36.72
C LYS A 567 9.44 -23.77 35.46
N ASP A 568 8.98 -23.31 34.31
CA ASP A 568 9.52 -23.64 33.00
C ASP A 568 10.32 -22.48 32.38
N ILE A 569 10.66 -21.42 33.11
CA ILE A 569 11.34 -20.24 32.51
C ILE A 569 12.70 -20.59 31.88
N ASN A 570 13.32 -21.69 32.31
CA ASN A 570 14.61 -22.16 31.82
C ASN A 570 14.53 -22.97 30.52
N THR A 571 13.33 -23.28 30.01
CA THR A 571 13.19 -23.92 28.68
C THR A 571 13.04 -22.86 27.58
N PRO A 572 13.71 -23.03 26.43
CA PRO A 572 13.54 -22.12 25.28
C PRO A 572 12.10 -22.10 24.74
N TYR A 573 11.28 -23.09 25.10
CA TYR A 573 9.90 -23.21 24.64
C TYR A 573 8.90 -22.39 25.46
N PHE A 574 9.26 -21.92 26.67
CA PHE A 574 8.31 -21.30 27.60
C PHE A 574 7.50 -20.16 26.97
N GLY A 575 8.18 -19.19 26.35
CA GLY A 575 7.50 -18.06 25.71
C GLY A 575 6.49 -18.52 24.66
N SER A 576 6.86 -19.49 23.83
CA SER A 576 6.00 -20.04 22.79
C SER A 576 4.86 -20.93 23.33
N SER A 577 4.98 -21.44 24.55
CA SER A 577 4.06 -22.41 25.10
C SER A 577 2.90 -21.79 25.87
N VAL A 578 3.02 -20.53 26.32
CA VAL A 578 2.01 -19.83 27.15
C VAL A 578 1.48 -18.54 26.53
N ALA A 579 1.92 -18.16 25.32
CA ALA A 579 1.48 -16.92 24.68
C ALA A 579 0.24 -17.14 23.82
N ASN A 580 -0.82 -16.35 24.05
CA ASN A 580 -2.08 -16.44 23.30
C ASN A 580 -1.88 -16.16 21.79
N SER A 581 -0.96 -15.26 21.43
CA SER A 581 -0.61 -15.00 20.02
C SER A 581 -0.06 -16.23 19.30
N ILE A 582 0.52 -17.18 20.02
CA ILE A 582 1.05 -18.41 19.43
C ILE A 582 -0.06 -19.40 19.11
N ALA A 583 -1.24 -19.31 19.71
CA ALA A 583 -2.37 -20.17 19.37
C ALA A 583 -2.77 -20.09 17.89
N SER A 584 -2.86 -18.88 17.34
CA SER A 584 -3.09 -18.66 15.91
C SER A 584 -1.81 -18.85 15.08
N ASN A 585 -0.69 -18.24 15.50
CA ASN A 585 0.54 -18.25 14.70
C ASN A 585 1.16 -19.65 14.55
N ARG A 586 0.94 -20.55 15.51
CA ARG A 586 1.39 -21.94 15.41
C ARG A 586 0.61 -22.72 14.35
N LEU A 587 -0.69 -22.46 14.19
CA LEU A 587 -1.49 -23.04 13.11
C LEU A 587 -0.91 -22.62 11.75
N SER A 588 -0.68 -21.32 11.58
CA SER A 588 -0.09 -20.75 10.37
C SER A 588 1.29 -21.34 10.08
N TYR A 589 2.15 -21.46 11.10
CA TYR A 589 3.49 -22.02 10.95
C TYR A 589 3.48 -23.52 10.58
N ILE A 590 2.71 -24.33 11.31
CA ILE A 590 2.71 -25.79 11.14
C ILE A 590 2.02 -26.21 9.83
N LEU A 591 0.96 -25.50 9.43
CA LEU A 591 0.22 -25.77 8.19
C LEU A 591 0.80 -25.01 6.97
N GLY A 592 1.72 -24.07 7.18
CA GLY A 592 2.37 -23.28 6.13
C GLY A 592 1.46 -22.25 5.49
N LEU A 593 0.64 -21.54 6.28
CA LEU A 593 -0.31 -20.54 5.80
C LEU A 593 0.35 -19.15 5.80
N ASN A 594 0.18 -18.40 4.72
CA ASN A 594 0.82 -17.08 4.51
C ASN A 594 -0.13 -15.89 4.70
N GLY A 595 -1.41 -16.12 4.99
CA GLY A 595 -2.36 -15.04 5.26
C GLY A 595 -2.21 -14.41 6.66
N PRO A 596 -2.94 -13.32 6.96
CA PRO A 596 -2.98 -12.73 8.30
C PRO A 596 -3.33 -13.76 9.37
N SER A 597 -2.63 -13.73 10.50
CA SER A 597 -2.78 -14.67 11.61
C SER A 597 -2.92 -13.89 12.92
N MET A 598 -4.04 -14.06 13.62
CA MET A 598 -4.33 -13.30 14.83
C MET A 598 -5.13 -14.09 15.86
N THR A 599 -4.82 -13.79 17.12
CA THR A 599 -5.61 -14.22 18.29
C THR A 599 -6.39 -13.01 18.80
N ILE A 600 -7.69 -13.18 19.01
CA ILE A 600 -8.64 -12.12 19.32
C ILE A 600 -9.23 -12.38 20.70
N ASP A 601 -9.27 -11.34 21.53
CA ASP A 601 -9.92 -11.36 22.83
C ASP A 601 -10.90 -10.20 22.93
N THR A 602 -12.18 -10.53 22.81
CA THR A 602 -13.30 -9.65 23.16
C THR A 602 -14.20 -10.36 24.17
N ALA A 603 -13.59 -11.14 25.08
CA ALA A 603 -14.28 -12.01 26.02
C ALA A 603 -15.25 -12.99 25.30
N CYS A 604 -16.53 -13.00 25.69
CA CYS A 604 -17.52 -13.96 25.19
C CYS A 604 -17.81 -13.82 23.68
N SER A 605 -17.54 -12.65 23.08
CA SER A 605 -17.75 -12.43 21.63
C SER A 605 -16.55 -12.78 20.76
N SER A 606 -15.45 -13.28 21.33
CA SER A 606 -14.18 -13.44 20.62
C SER A 606 -14.28 -14.23 19.32
N SER A 607 -15.03 -15.34 19.31
CA SER A 607 -15.20 -16.17 18.11
C SER A 607 -16.06 -15.49 17.03
N LEU A 608 -17.08 -14.71 17.41
CA LEU A 608 -17.89 -13.95 16.46
C LEU A 608 -17.12 -12.77 15.86
N VAL A 609 -16.30 -12.09 16.67
CA VAL A 609 -15.38 -11.06 16.16
C VAL A 609 -14.34 -11.66 15.23
N ALA A 610 -13.85 -12.88 15.51
CA ALA A 610 -12.97 -13.61 14.60
C ALA A 610 -13.65 -13.91 13.25
N ILE A 611 -14.94 -14.26 13.25
CA ILE A 611 -15.73 -14.42 12.00
C ILE A 611 -15.83 -13.10 11.25
N ASP A 612 -16.20 -12.01 11.92
CA ASP A 612 -16.36 -10.69 11.29
C ASP A 612 -15.06 -10.24 10.57
N LEU A 613 -13.92 -10.33 11.26
CA LEU A 613 -12.63 -9.98 10.68
C LEU A 613 -12.24 -10.89 9.51
N ALA A 614 -12.54 -12.19 9.58
CA ALA A 614 -12.30 -13.12 8.48
C ALA A 614 -13.14 -12.79 7.25
N VAL A 615 -14.43 -12.51 7.44
CA VAL A 615 -15.36 -12.09 6.38
C VAL A 615 -14.88 -10.80 5.70
N GLU A 616 -14.41 -9.81 6.48
CA GLU A 616 -13.83 -8.58 5.96
C GLU A 616 -12.61 -8.89 5.05
N LYS A 617 -11.71 -9.79 5.48
CA LYS A 617 -10.52 -10.12 4.68
C LYS A 617 -10.88 -10.87 3.40
N LEU A 618 -11.82 -11.82 3.45
CA LEU A 618 -12.32 -12.56 2.28
C LEU A 618 -12.97 -11.60 1.26
N ARG A 619 -13.91 -10.76 1.69
CA ARG A 619 -14.60 -9.80 0.81
C ARG A 619 -13.65 -8.76 0.21
N SER A 620 -12.58 -8.40 0.93
CA SER A 620 -11.56 -7.49 0.40
C SER A 620 -10.65 -8.13 -0.65
N GLY A 621 -10.72 -9.45 -0.88
CA GLY A 621 -9.84 -10.18 -1.79
C GLY A 621 -8.39 -10.27 -1.32
N LYS A 622 -8.10 -9.99 -0.05
CA LYS A 622 -6.75 -10.09 0.53
C LYS A 622 -6.32 -11.53 0.78
N VAL A 623 -7.30 -12.43 0.92
CA VAL A 623 -7.12 -13.86 1.17
C VAL A 623 -8.18 -14.65 0.43
N SER A 624 -7.84 -15.85 -0.05
CA SER A 624 -8.79 -16.76 -0.69
C SER A 624 -9.55 -17.64 0.31
N LYS A 625 -9.01 -17.84 1.53
CA LYS A 625 -9.56 -18.72 2.57
C LYS A 625 -9.31 -18.14 3.96
N ALA A 626 -10.13 -18.56 4.92
CA ALA A 626 -9.94 -18.21 6.32
C ALA A 626 -10.27 -19.41 7.22
N LEU A 627 -9.36 -19.71 8.15
CA LEU A 627 -9.65 -20.53 9.31
C LEU A 627 -10.15 -19.63 10.43
N VAL A 628 -11.33 -19.96 10.96
CA VAL A 628 -11.93 -19.22 12.07
C VAL A 628 -12.32 -20.20 13.17
N GLY A 629 -12.04 -19.84 14.42
CA GLY A 629 -12.40 -20.69 15.56
C GLY A 629 -12.30 -19.97 16.89
N GLY A 630 -12.54 -20.73 17.97
CA GLY A 630 -12.32 -20.26 19.33
C GLY A 630 -11.98 -21.41 20.26
N VAL A 631 -11.28 -21.09 21.34
CA VAL A 631 -10.88 -22.08 22.36
C VAL A 631 -11.05 -21.50 23.76
N ASN A 632 -11.53 -22.34 24.68
CA ASN A 632 -11.55 -22.05 26.10
C ASN A 632 -11.43 -23.36 26.89
N ILE A 633 -10.41 -23.47 27.75
CA ILE A 633 -10.22 -24.62 28.63
C ILE A 633 -9.92 -24.11 30.03
N MET A 634 -10.74 -24.50 31.01
CA MET A 634 -10.54 -24.15 32.42
C MET A 634 -9.53 -25.13 33.03
N LEU A 635 -8.32 -24.65 33.34
CA LEU A 635 -7.25 -25.45 33.93
C LEU A 635 -6.91 -25.01 35.36
N HIS A 636 -7.31 -23.80 35.76
CA HIS A 636 -7.04 -23.22 37.07
C HIS A 636 -8.34 -22.68 37.69
N PRO A 637 -8.53 -22.75 39.03
CA PRO A 637 -9.77 -22.31 39.66
C PRO A 637 -10.01 -20.80 39.62
N ARG A 638 -9.04 -19.99 39.18
CA ARG A 638 -9.09 -18.51 39.22
C ARG A 638 -10.30 -17.96 38.48
N SER A 639 -10.47 -18.32 37.21
CA SER A 639 -11.58 -17.83 36.38
C SER A 639 -12.92 -18.35 36.90
N TYR A 640 -12.93 -19.61 37.37
CA TYR A 640 -14.11 -20.25 37.96
C TYR A 640 -14.60 -19.53 39.24
N ILE A 641 -13.69 -19.15 40.13
CA ILE A 641 -13.98 -18.31 41.30
C ILE A 641 -14.39 -16.89 40.87
N GLY A 642 -13.67 -16.30 39.92
CA GLY A 642 -13.92 -14.93 39.46
C GLY A 642 -15.33 -14.73 38.90
N CYS A 643 -15.89 -15.75 38.26
CA CYS A 643 -17.29 -15.74 37.79
C CYS A 643 -18.32 -15.97 38.91
N CYS A 644 -17.88 -16.33 40.12
CA CYS A 644 -18.73 -16.49 41.30
C CYS A 644 -18.71 -15.27 42.24
N ALA A 645 -17.85 -14.29 41.98
CA ALA A 645 -17.57 -13.16 42.86
C ALA A 645 -18.61 -12.03 42.79
#